data_AF-A0A078AGL8-F1
#
_entry.id   AF-A0A078AGL8-F1
#
_cell.length_a   1.000
_cell.length_b   1.000
_cell.length_c   1.000
_cell.angle_alpha   90.00
_cell.angle_beta   90.00
_cell.angle_gamma   90.00
#
_symmetry.space_group_name_H-M   'P 1'
#
loop_
_entity.id
_entity.type
_entity.pdbx_description
1 polymer ?
#
loop_
_entity_poly.entity_id
_entity_poly.type
_entity_poly.pdbx_seq_one_letter_code
_entity_poly.pdbx_strand_id
1 'polypeptide(L)'
;MSENIQELQSIIETQTEQINQLLAREQELLSLEQEQISNLEVKTQKIIGLGYTEDRIKYWTDHQETIKALQKELVDVTFGYSARGAIAPDVKASIIGEFNDWKPEPMTRISNNIFIYKTKVLGGYLHKFRTVLSSQPDQLIDYTQSLSPAQFAGEMSSNLKESFDSKLFCLNVLDRELLLSMLYMSPITKEKLQSEFQINKAQFDELETGVSELDHNLVNQLQTLDEPTIRNLLQQSLGLNKILSTQLQFLKQCGESAGALQEKLLVNQTAELISSTTQKMDQISDVIKQIVAGRFIRNKDNNNNNYFMIQGYNEANNKIHIIRTFDPNGILITDKYSQSCQQLDEATFTSQYQMLTPEEQKVFVNDMLSNSSHVLNLKYQRAEVDGQKKYELVEIHPSGINLNDYQVMHNSQGLPSYVLHSSAGEIKCRITESGKEFSYDKNQYITIYTSEHSPTSLNIFHIHLIDESEDQQILQACYIRDDQSISDFQTFEQDQNGQVPRYKVIIQAQKVQAILYNGQNGVENLNFCEDRFDQNSQNQINSYDIHALSQQQVICKIAKIPLGLIAIQDQPNQLINEDPLFRLSSFCRERFHFDQWPGYIDINVKSLNENKSLLLNDIKLAVPVCALKLVGFDAQENLKKLMQKNQQ
;
A
#
# COMPACT_ATOMS: atom_id res chain seq x y z
N MET A 1 -11.72 63.45 41.55
CA MET A 1 -11.71 62.12 42.21
C MET A 1 -11.81 60.97 41.20
N SER A 2 -12.50 61.08 40.06
CA SER A 2 -12.57 59.98 39.08
C SER A 2 -11.32 59.81 38.21
N GLU A 3 -10.59 60.88 37.88
CA GLU A 3 -9.35 60.79 37.08
C GLU A 3 -8.25 59.99 37.81
N ASN A 4 -8.05 60.22 39.11
CA ASN A 4 -7.08 59.43 39.91
C ASN A 4 -7.45 57.94 40.01
N ILE A 5 -8.73 57.57 39.87
CA ILE A 5 -9.17 56.17 39.94
C ILE A 5 -8.88 55.46 38.61
N GLN A 6 -9.09 56.12 37.48
CA GLN A 6 -8.74 55.57 36.17
C GLN A 6 -7.23 55.41 35.97
N GLU A 7 -6.44 56.37 36.47
CA GLU A 7 -4.98 56.29 36.43
C GLU A 7 -4.47 55.13 37.30
N LEU A 8 -5.05 54.93 38.49
CA LEU A 8 -4.74 53.79 39.34
C LEU A 8 -5.15 52.44 38.72
N GLN A 9 -6.28 52.37 38.01
CA GLN A 9 -6.71 51.15 37.30
C GLN A 9 -5.74 50.77 36.18
N SER A 10 -5.31 51.74 35.37
CA SER A 10 -4.32 51.52 34.30
C SER A 10 -2.96 51.07 34.87
N ILE A 11 -2.54 51.64 36.00
CA ILE A 11 -1.32 51.21 36.70
C ILE A 11 -1.45 49.77 37.21
N ILE A 12 -2.60 49.40 37.78
CA ILE A 12 -2.87 48.04 38.26
C ILE A 12 -2.88 47.03 37.10
N GLU A 13 -3.50 47.34 35.97
CA GLU A 13 -3.49 46.48 34.78
C GLU A 13 -2.07 46.27 34.25
N THR A 14 -1.30 47.36 34.15
CA THR A 14 0.11 47.30 33.70
C THR A 14 0.97 46.46 34.65
N GLN A 15 0.78 46.61 35.96
CA GLN A 15 1.49 45.83 36.97
C GLN A 15 1.07 44.36 36.96
N THR A 16 -0.21 44.07 36.72
CA THR A 16 -0.72 42.70 36.61
C THR A 16 -0.13 41.99 35.40
N GLU A 17 -0.01 42.69 34.27
CA GLU A 17 0.59 42.14 33.06
C GLU A 17 2.10 41.89 33.22
N GLN A 18 2.82 42.79 33.90
CA GLN A 18 4.22 42.57 34.27
C GLN A 18 4.39 41.38 35.21
N ILE A 19 3.51 41.21 36.19
CA ILE A 19 3.53 40.04 37.10
C ILE A 19 3.27 38.75 36.33
N ASN A 20 2.32 38.73 35.40
CA ASN A 20 2.05 37.55 34.56
C ASN A 20 3.23 37.20 33.65
N GLN A 21 3.92 38.20 33.09
CA GLN A 21 5.14 37.98 32.30
C GLN A 21 6.29 37.44 33.16
N LEU A 22 6.44 37.91 34.40
CA LEU A 22 7.44 37.41 35.35
C LEU A 22 7.13 35.98 35.80
N LEU A 23 5.86 35.66 36.06
CA LEU A 23 5.41 34.29 36.41
C LEU A 23 5.62 33.31 35.25
N ALA A 24 5.35 33.72 34.01
CA ALA A 24 5.62 32.90 32.84
C ALA A 24 7.13 32.62 32.68
N ARG A 25 7.97 33.64 32.93
CA ARG A 25 9.43 33.52 32.89
C ARG A 25 9.99 32.68 34.03
N GLU A 26 9.36 32.73 35.21
CA GLU A 26 9.71 31.87 36.34
C GLU A 26 9.35 30.40 36.08
N GLN A 27 8.18 30.14 35.47
CA GLN A 27 7.80 28.79 35.03
C GLN A 27 8.74 28.24 33.94
N GLU A 28 9.20 29.08 33.03
CA GLU A 28 10.19 28.73 32.00
C GLU A 28 11.57 28.43 32.62
N LEU A 29 11.99 29.19 33.64
CA LEU A 29 13.22 28.92 34.37
C LEU A 29 13.15 27.64 35.20
N LEU A 30 12.00 27.38 35.85
CA LEU A 30 11.74 26.14 36.59
C LEU A 30 11.71 24.91 35.68
N SER A 31 11.14 25.03 34.47
CA SER A 31 11.15 23.94 33.50
C SER A 31 12.55 23.66 32.95
N LEU A 32 13.35 24.71 32.69
CA LEU A 32 14.77 24.60 32.34
C LEU A 32 15.59 23.93 33.46
N GLU A 33 15.31 24.25 34.72
CA GLU A 33 16.01 23.66 35.87
C GLU A 33 15.60 22.18 36.06
N GLN A 34 14.32 21.84 35.91
CA GLN A 34 13.85 20.45 35.92
C GLN A 34 14.40 19.63 34.74
N GLU A 35 14.56 20.24 33.56
CA GLU A 35 15.20 19.60 32.41
C GLU A 35 16.68 19.32 32.65
N GLN A 36 17.41 20.25 33.29
CA GLN A 36 18.79 20.03 33.70
C GLN A 36 18.91 18.89 34.72
N ILE A 37 18.00 18.84 35.71
CA ILE A 37 17.97 17.77 36.72
C ILE A 37 17.65 16.42 36.07
N SER A 38 16.67 16.34 35.17
CA SER A 38 16.31 15.09 34.49
C SER A 38 17.44 14.58 33.58
N ASN A 39 18.14 15.47 32.88
CA ASN A 39 19.33 15.13 32.10
C ASN A 39 20.48 14.66 32.99
N LEU A 40 20.63 15.22 34.19
CA LEU A 40 21.61 14.78 35.18
C LEU A 40 21.25 13.39 35.73
N GLU A 41 19.98 13.11 36.03
CA GLU A 41 19.52 11.81 36.53
C GLU A 41 19.75 10.68 35.50
N VAL A 42 19.47 10.94 34.22
CA VAL A 42 19.71 9.97 33.13
C VAL A 42 21.20 9.70 32.96
N LYS A 43 22.04 10.74 33.00
CA LYS A 43 23.51 10.59 32.97
C LYS A 43 24.00 9.81 34.20
N THR A 44 23.43 10.06 35.37
CA THR A 44 23.75 9.36 36.63
C THR A 44 23.34 7.89 36.59
N GLN A 45 22.18 7.55 36.04
CA GLN A 45 21.78 6.14 35.84
C GLN A 45 22.65 5.40 34.82
N LYS A 46 23.11 6.09 33.78
CA LYS A 46 24.06 5.53 32.80
C LYS A 46 25.44 5.27 33.43
N ILE A 47 25.86 6.13 34.37
CA ILE A 47 27.07 5.96 35.20
C ILE A 47 26.91 4.79 36.18
N ILE A 48 25.77 4.67 36.85
CA ILE A 48 25.49 3.56 37.78
C ILE A 48 25.47 2.21 37.04
N GLY A 49 24.89 2.15 35.84
CA GLY A 49 24.87 0.95 34.99
C GLY A 49 26.25 0.47 34.51
N LEU A 50 27.28 1.31 34.60
CA LEU A 50 28.68 0.98 34.26
C LEU A 50 29.51 0.53 35.48
N GLY A 51 28.92 0.41 36.68
CA GLY A 51 29.57 -0.18 37.86
C GLY A 51 30.51 0.74 38.66
N TYR A 52 30.31 2.07 38.59
CA TYR A 52 31.16 3.06 39.27
C TYR A 52 30.85 3.20 40.77
N THR A 53 31.90 3.42 41.60
CA THR A 53 31.80 3.68 43.05
C THR A 53 31.41 5.14 43.35
N GLU A 54 30.83 5.40 44.54
CA GLU A 54 30.46 6.77 44.98
C GLU A 54 31.62 7.77 44.91
N ASP A 55 32.85 7.34 45.21
CA ASP A 55 34.06 8.18 45.12
C ASP A 55 34.37 8.64 43.68
N ARG A 56 34.08 7.78 42.69
CA ARG A 56 34.21 8.17 41.28
C ARG A 56 33.07 9.11 40.87
N ILE A 57 31.84 8.92 41.36
CA ILE A 57 30.73 9.85 41.11
C ILE A 57 31.10 11.26 41.60
N LYS A 58 31.68 11.37 42.81
CA LYS A 58 32.15 12.64 43.37
C LYS A 58 33.27 13.29 42.56
N TYR A 59 34.28 12.50 42.16
CA TYR A 59 35.34 12.96 41.25
C TYR A 59 34.77 13.54 39.95
N TRP A 60 33.71 12.95 39.41
CA TRP A 60 33.09 13.40 38.15
C TRP A 60 32.15 14.59 38.30
N THR A 61 31.47 14.76 39.44
CA THR A 61 30.73 16.00 39.75
C THR A 61 31.65 17.22 39.76
N ASP A 62 32.87 17.09 40.28
CA ASP A 62 33.89 18.16 40.25
C ASP A 62 34.36 18.47 38.81
N HIS A 63 34.40 17.46 37.93
CA HIS A 63 34.71 17.65 36.51
C HIS A 63 33.56 18.27 35.72
N GLN A 64 32.29 18.12 36.14
CA GLN A 64 31.17 18.85 35.52
C GLN A 64 31.30 20.35 35.69
N GLU A 65 31.62 20.81 36.90
CA GLU A 65 31.85 22.24 37.15
C GLU A 65 33.08 22.75 36.38
N THR A 66 34.11 21.91 36.24
CA THR A 66 35.27 22.22 35.40
C THR A 66 34.91 22.33 33.91
N ILE A 67 34.08 21.42 33.38
CA ILE A 67 33.60 21.48 31.98
C ILE A 67 32.73 22.73 31.78
N LYS A 68 31.81 23.04 32.71
CA LYS A 68 30.99 24.27 32.67
C LYS A 68 31.84 25.54 32.73
N ALA A 69 32.95 25.53 33.47
CA ALA A 69 33.90 26.64 33.47
C ALA A 69 34.61 26.78 32.12
N LEU A 70 35.09 25.68 31.53
CA LEU A 70 35.73 25.66 30.22
C LEU A 70 34.83 26.15 29.08
N GLN A 71 33.51 25.95 29.19
CA GLN A 71 32.53 26.45 28.22
C GLN A 71 32.50 27.97 28.07
N LYS A 72 33.08 28.71 29.02
CA LYS A 72 33.19 30.17 28.99
C LYS A 72 34.56 30.65 28.49
N GLU A 73 35.48 29.73 28.20
CA GLU A 73 36.87 30.04 27.86
C GLU A 73 37.23 29.55 26.46
N LEU A 74 38.08 30.31 25.78
CA LEU A 74 38.68 29.91 24.52
C LEU A 74 39.94 29.06 24.77
N VAL A 75 39.93 27.82 24.31
CA VAL A 75 41.03 26.86 24.43
C VAL A 75 41.74 26.67 23.08
N ASP A 76 43.07 26.50 23.12
CA ASP A 76 43.87 26.22 21.93
C ASP A 76 43.60 24.79 21.43
N VAL A 77 43.12 24.65 20.19
CA VAL A 77 42.81 23.36 19.57
C VAL A 77 43.56 23.22 18.25
N THR A 78 44.13 22.03 18.04
CA THR A 78 44.73 21.63 16.76
C THR A 78 43.81 20.66 16.04
N PHE A 79 43.22 21.12 14.96
CA PHE A 79 42.50 20.28 13.99
C PHE A 79 43.50 19.66 13.03
N GLY A 80 43.30 18.38 12.71
CA GLY A 80 44.20 17.64 11.82
C GLY A 80 43.41 16.95 10.72
N TYR A 81 44.06 16.74 9.59
CA TYR A 81 43.60 15.87 8.52
C TYR A 81 44.74 14.96 8.09
N SER A 82 44.50 13.66 8.06
CA SER A 82 45.45 12.65 7.61
C SER A 82 44.89 11.89 6.41
N ALA A 83 45.57 11.96 5.28
CA ALA A 83 45.22 11.15 4.12
C ALA A 83 45.88 9.77 4.18
N ARG A 84 45.18 8.74 3.67
CA ARG A 84 45.70 7.36 3.59
C ARG A 84 46.93 7.21 2.68
N GLY A 85 47.15 8.15 1.76
CA GLY A 85 48.28 8.16 0.83
C GLY A 85 49.03 9.49 0.85
N ALA A 86 50.23 9.51 0.27
CA ALA A 86 50.99 10.74 0.09
C ALA A 86 50.25 11.70 -0.84
N ILE A 87 50.17 12.97 -0.43
CA ILE A 87 49.53 14.03 -1.19
C ILE A 87 50.64 14.82 -1.91
N ALA A 88 50.45 15.09 -3.21
CA ALA A 88 51.41 15.82 -4.03
C ALA A 88 51.80 17.18 -3.40
N PRO A 89 53.07 17.61 -3.41
CA PRO A 89 53.57 18.78 -2.66
C PRO A 89 52.84 20.10 -2.89
N ASP A 90 52.27 20.28 -4.08
CA ASP A 90 51.57 21.47 -4.56
C ASP A 90 50.10 21.55 -4.11
N VAL A 91 49.53 20.45 -3.63
CA VAL A 91 48.15 20.41 -3.14
C VAL A 91 48.04 21.16 -1.80
N LYS A 92 47.16 22.16 -1.78
CA LYS A 92 46.80 22.93 -0.60
C LYS A 92 45.57 22.31 0.07
N ALA A 93 45.50 22.39 1.38
CA ALA A 93 44.34 21.98 2.16
C ALA A 93 43.72 23.20 2.84
N SER A 94 42.40 23.26 2.88
CA SER A 94 41.63 24.21 3.66
C SER A 94 40.69 23.47 4.61
N ILE A 95 40.43 24.06 5.76
CA ILE A 95 39.47 23.56 6.74
C ILE A 95 38.23 24.45 6.75
N ILE A 96 37.07 23.82 6.88
CA ILE A 96 35.78 24.47 7.13
C ILE A 96 35.18 23.83 8.38
N GLY A 97 34.60 24.61 9.28
CA GLY A 97 33.98 24.08 10.49
C GLY A 97 33.16 25.10 11.25
N GLU A 98 32.60 24.67 12.38
CA GLU A 98 31.74 25.53 13.21
C GLU A 98 32.49 26.76 13.75
N PHE A 99 33.78 26.61 14.04
CA PHE A 99 34.62 27.67 14.60
C PHE A 99 35.01 28.79 13.62
N ASN A 100 34.66 28.67 12.34
CA ASN A 100 34.94 29.69 11.33
C ASN A 100 33.74 29.94 10.40
N ASP A 101 32.52 29.73 10.89
CA ASP A 101 31.26 29.87 10.13
C ASP A 101 31.28 29.11 8.80
N TRP A 102 31.92 27.94 8.77
CA TRP A 102 32.11 27.12 7.58
C TRP A 102 32.81 27.81 6.41
N LYS A 103 33.55 28.90 6.67
CA LYS A 103 34.37 29.58 5.66
C LYS A 103 35.72 28.84 5.51
N PRO A 104 36.25 28.69 4.29
CA PRO A 104 37.49 27.95 4.08
C PRO A 104 38.71 28.72 4.60
N GLU A 105 39.45 28.10 5.51
CA GLU A 105 40.70 28.62 6.08
C GLU A 105 41.88 27.71 5.71
N PRO A 106 43.07 28.24 5.38
CA PRO A 106 44.20 27.42 4.93
C PRO A 106 44.79 26.59 6.09
N MET A 107 45.07 25.32 5.82
CA MET A 107 45.78 24.43 6.74
C MET A 107 47.29 24.41 6.45
N THR A 108 48.09 24.20 7.49
CA THR A 108 49.55 24.04 7.38
C THR A 108 49.90 22.57 7.15
N ARG A 109 50.63 22.27 6.08
CA ARG A 109 51.18 20.93 5.84
C ARG A 109 52.35 20.67 6.80
N ILE A 110 52.31 19.57 7.54
CA ILE A 110 53.40 19.17 8.46
C ILE A 110 54.11 17.87 8.04
N SER A 111 53.50 17.08 7.15
CA SER A 111 54.13 15.92 6.51
C SER A 111 53.54 15.68 5.12
N ASN A 112 54.02 14.66 4.39
CA ASN A 112 53.54 14.33 3.05
C ASN A 112 52.04 14.00 2.97
N ASN A 113 51.38 13.71 4.08
CA ASN A 113 49.96 13.33 4.13
C ASN A 113 49.18 13.94 5.31
N ILE A 114 49.80 14.84 6.10
CA ILE A 114 49.18 15.43 7.30
C ILE A 114 49.15 16.95 7.19
N PHE A 115 47.96 17.51 7.40
CA PHE A 115 47.70 18.94 7.49
C PHE A 115 47.10 19.27 8.85
N ILE A 116 47.46 20.44 9.40
CA ILE A 116 46.94 20.92 10.67
C ILE A 116 46.44 22.36 10.57
N TYR A 117 45.44 22.67 11.38
CA TYR A 117 44.95 24.02 11.61
C TYR A 117 44.87 24.26 13.11
N LYS A 118 45.52 25.34 13.58
CA LYS A 118 45.54 25.72 14.99
C LYS A 118 44.68 26.95 15.16
N THR A 119 43.70 26.87 16.05
CA THR A 119 42.83 28.00 16.38
C THR A 119 42.39 27.91 17.84
N LYS A 120 41.70 28.95 18.31
CA LYS A 120 41.03 28.96 19.60
C LYS A 120 39.54 28.73 19.42
N VAL A 121 38.96 27.84 20.20
CA VAL A 121 37.52 27.53 20.21
C VAL A 121 37.01 27.47 21.64
N LEU A 122 35.70 27.59 21.85
CA LEU A 122 35.12 27.38 23.17
C LEU A 122 35.39 25.96 23.65
N GLY A 123 35.88 25.82 24.89
CA GLY A 123 36.19 24.54 25.51
C GLY A 123 34.96 23.78 25.98
N GLY A 124 35.08 22.46 26.19
CA GLY A 124 33.98 21.62 26.68
C GLY A 124 32.92 21.28 25.63
N TYR A 125 33.22 21.51 24.34
CA TYR A 125 32.32 21.23 23.22
C TYR A 125 32.93 20.26 22.20
N LEU A 126 32.05 19.58 21.45
CA LEU A 126 32.39 18.89 20.21
C LEU A 126 32.22 19.85 19.03
N HIS A 127 33.28 20.04 18.24
CA HIS A 127 33.28 20.90 17.06
C HIS A 127 33.28 20.07 15.77
N LYS A 128 32.36 20.36 14.86
CA LYS A 128 32.31 19.74 13.52
C LYS A 128 33.21 20.48 12.54
N PHE A 129 33.91 19.72 11.69
CA PHE A 129 34.73 20.27 10.62
C PHE A 129 34.88 19.31 9.43
N ARG A 130 35.31 19.84 8.28
CA ARG A 130 35.69 19.10 7.08
C ARG A 130 36.94 19.70 6.46
N THR A 131 37.63 18.91 5.64
CA THR A 131 38.83 19.35 4.92
C THR A 131 38.56 19.38 3.43
N VAL A 132 39.05 20.40 2.74
CA VAL A 132 38.96 20.54 1.27
C VAL A 132 40.37 20.56 0.73
N LEU A 133 40.67 19.74 -0.28
CA LEU A 133 41.96 19.76 -0.97
C LEU A 133 41.82 20.52 -2.29
N SER A 134 42.83 21.28 -2.68
CA SER A 134 42.81 22.02 -3.96
C SER A 134 42.72 21.09 -5.18
N SER A 135 43.14 19.84 -5.05
CA SER A 135 43.03 18.80 -6.09
C SER A 135 41.69 18.06 -6.09
N GLN A 136 40.90 18.18 -5.03
CA GLN A 136 39.61 17.52 -4.86
C GLN A 136 38.67 18.51 -4.14
N PRO A 137 37.92 19.31 -4.91
CA PRO A 137 37.04 20.34 -4.33
C PRO A 137 35.88 19.74 -3.53
N ASP A 138 35.61 18.45 -3.71
CA ASP A 138 34.67 17.70 -2.89
C ASP A 138 35.21 17.59 -1.45
N GLN A 139 34.36 17.95 -0.49
CA GLN A 139 34.73 18.02 0.92
C GLN A 139 35.09 16.61 1.42
N LEU A 140 36.30 16.46 1.96
CA LEU A 140 36.84 15.19 2.42
C LEU A 140 36.63 14.99 3.92
N ILE A 141 36.46 13.72 4.27
CA ILE A 141 36.33 13.24 5.63
C ILE A 141 37.53 12.35 5.96
N ASP A 142 38.16 12.60 7.10
CA ASP A 142 39.18 11.71 7.65
C ASP A 142 38.51 10.56 8.41
N TYR A 143 38.43 9.38 7.79
CA TYR A 143 37.84 8.18 8.42
C TYR A 143 38.65 7.64 9.61
N THR A 144 39.82 8.18 9.91
CA THR A 144 40.59 7.82 11.12
C THR A 144 40.15 8.61 12.35
N GLN A 145 39.30 9.63 12.18
CA GLN A 145 38.75 10.44 13.26
C GLN A 145 37.26 10.14 13.47
N SER A 146 36.75 10.49 14.65
CA SER A 146 35.32 10.40 14.97
C SER A 146 34.48 11.17 13.96
N LEU A 147 33.36 10.58 13.54
CA LEU A 147 32.46 11.15 12.54
C LEU A 147 31.13 11.54 13.16
N SER A 148 30.66 12.73 12.81
CA SER A 148 29.24 13.08 12.89
C SER A 148 28.61 12.69 11.56
N PRO A 149 27.62 11.78 11.55
CA PRO A 149 26.83 11.56 10.35
C PRO A 149 26.15 12.86 9.91
N ALA A 150 25.85 12.97 8.62
CA ALA A 150 24.99 14.02 8.10
C ALA A 150 23.65 13.97 8.84
N GLN A 151 23.24 15.08 9.44
CA GLN A 151 21.98 15.15 10.19
C GLN A 151 20.80 15.55 9.29
N PHE A 152 21.07 16.05 8.08
CA PHE A 152 20.04 16.56 7.16
C PHE A 152 20.29 16.11 5.71
N ALA A 153 19.22 16.11 4.93
CA ALA A 153 19.27 15.84 3.49
C ALA A 153 20.12 16.91 2.78
N GLY A 154 21.14 16.49 2.03
CA GLY A 154 22.07 17.38 1.34
C GLY A 154 23.29 17.81 2.16
N GLU A 155 23.36 17.46 3.45
CA GLU A 155 24.61 17.58 4.21
C GLU A 155 25.52 16.37 3.99
N MET A 156 26.84 16.61 4.02
CA MET A 156 27.83 15.54 4.10
C MET A 156 28.13 15.17 5.57
N SER A 157 28.73 14.03 5.82
CA SER A 157 29.23 13.73 7.17
C SER A 157 30.41 14.65 7.52
N SER A 158 30.68 14.86 8.80
CA SER A 158 31.74 15.77 9.27
C SER A 158 32.65 15.05 10.26
N ASN A 159 33.93 15.45 10.31
CA ASN A 159 34.82 15.05 11.39
C ASN A 159 34.44 15.79 12.69
N LEU A 160 34.65 15.13 13.82
CA LEU A 160 34.41 15.67 15.15
C LEU A 160 35.74 15.89 15.88
N LYS A 161 35.88 17.06 16.50
CA LYS A 161 37.02 17.38 17.37
C LYS A 161 36.55 17.76 18.77
N GLU A 162 37.13 17.09 19.76
CA GLU A 162 37.00 17.42 21.18
C GLU A 162 37.84 18.66 21.51
N SER A 163 37.26 19.63 22.22
CA SER A 163 37.94 20.86 22.66
C SER A 163 38.14 20.88 24.18
N PHE A 164 39.30 20.41 24.64
CA PHE A 164 39.65 20.43 26.07
C PHE A 164 40.99 21.13 26.30
N ASP A 165 41.20 21.60 27.54
CA ASP A 165 42.55 21.91 28.01
C ASP A 165 43.41 20.64 27.93
N SER A 166 44.63 20.80 27.41
CA SER A 166 45.74 19.83 27.41
C SER A 166 45.88 19.01 28.71
N LYS A 167 45.50 19.58 29.87
CA LYS A 167 45.56 18.90 31.18
C LYS A 167 44.58 17.74 31.35
N LEU A 168 43.51 17.68 30.55
CA LEU A 168 42.47 16.63 30.61
C LEU A 168 42.75 15.44 29.67
N PHE A 169 43.78 15.51 28.82
CA PHE A 169 44.12 14.46 27.85
C PHE A 169 44.77 13.20 28.46
N CYS A 170 45.02 13.19 29.77
CA CYS A 170 45.66 12.08 30.49
C CYS A 170 44.67 11.03 31.07
N LEU A 171 43.39 11.09 30.69
CA LEU A 171 42.36 10.17 31.20
C LEU A 171 42.48 8.77 30.57
N ASN A 172 42.12 7.74 31.34
CA ASN A 172 42.02 6.38 30.79
C ASN A 172 40.81 6.25 29.83
N VAL A 173 40.74 5.14 29.08
CA VAL A 173 39.74 4.92 28.03
C VAL A 173 38.30 5.05 28.56
N LEU A 174 38.01 4.48 29.73
CA LEU A 174 36.67 4.47 30.34
C LEU A 174 36.24 5.89 30.76
N ASP A 175 37.18 6.63 31.34
CA ASP A 175 36.99 8.00 31.80
C ASP A 175 36.85 8.97 30.61
N ARG A 176 37.52 8.67 29.49
CA ARG A 176 37.36 9.40 28.22
C ARG A 176 35.99 9.14 27.58
N GLU A 177 35.50 7.90 27.56
CA GLU A 177 34.15 7.60 27.06
C GLU A 177 33.06 8.30 27.88
N LEU A 178 33.22 8.36 29.20
CA LEU A 178 32.30 9.09 30.06
C LEU A 178 32.38 10.61 29.83
N LEU A 179 33.59 11.18 29.74
CA LEU A 179 33.81 12.59 29.41
C LEU A 179 33.19 12.96 28.05
N LEU A 180 33.32 12.09 27.06
CA LEU A 180 32.68 12.22 25.74
C LEU A 180 31.15 12.22 25.83
N SER A 181 30.55 11.45 26.75
CA SER A 181 29.11 11.47 27.00
C SER A 181 28.62 12.75 27.70
N MET A 182 29.54 13.53 28.25
CA MET A 182 29.29 14.78 28.96
C MET A 182 29.63 16.01 28.11
N LEU A 183 30.32 15.82 26.98
CA LEU A 183 30.57 16.89 26.04
C LEU A 183 29.27 17.43 25.48
N TYR A 184 29.20 18.76 25.43
CA TYR A 184 28.04 19.45 24.91
C TYR A 184 28.21 19.69 23.42
N MET A 185 27.07 19.73 22.74
CA MET A 185 27.01 20.24 21.38
C MET A 185 27.44 21.71 21.37
N SER A 186 28.25 22.10 20.39
CA SER A 186 28.64 23.50 20.18
C SER A 186 27.41 24.43 20.15
N PRO A 187 27.47 25.65 20.73
CA PRO A 187 26.36 26.61 20.70
C PRO A 187 25.86 26.91 19.29
N ILE A 188 26.77 26.93 18.30
CA ILE A 188 26.44 27.21 16.89
C ILE A 188 25.59 26.08 16.30
N THR A 189 25.97 24.82 16.56
CA THR A 189 25.18 23.66 16.11
C THR A 189 23.82 23.63 16.82
N LYS A 190 23.81 23.94 18.11
CA LYS A 190 22.60 23.97 18.93
C LYS A 190 21.62 25.02 18.40
N GLU A 191 22.08 26.24 18.14
CA GLU A 191 21.27 27.32 17.59
C GLU A 191 20.70 26.96 16.21
N LYS A 192 21.51 26.37 15.33
CA LYS A 192 21.04 25.89 14.02
C LYS A 192 19.92 24.86 14.15
N LEU A 193 20.12 23.83 14.98
CA LEU A 193 19.13 22.79 15.22
C LEU A 193 17.84 23.32 15.86
N GLN A 194 17.97 24.27 16.79
CA GLN A 194 16.83 24.96 17.39
C GLN A 194 16.06 25.78 16.34
N SER A 195 16.77 26.53 15.50
CA SER A 195 16.14 27.29 14.42
C SER A 195 15.38 26.38 13.45
N GLU A 196 15.97 25.27 13.02
CA GLU A 196 15.32 24.30 12.14
C GLU A 196 14.12 23.62 12.82
N PHE A 197 14.23 23.27 14.10
CA PHE A 197 13.10 22.76 14.87
C PHE A 197 11.94 23.77 14.86
N GLN A 198 12.22 25.05 15.12
CA GLN A 198 11.19 26.09 15.11
C GLN A 198 10.59 26.32 13.72
N ILE A 199 11.39 26.25 12.65
CA ILE A 199 10.90 26.35 11.26
C ILE A 199 9.94 25.19 10.94
N ASN A 200 10.37 23.95 11.20
CA ASN A 200 9.55 22.77 10.93
C ASN A 200 8.28 22.76 11.79
N LYS A 201 8.38 23.19 13.06
CA LYS A 201 7.23 23.33 13.95
C LYS A 201 6.25 24.39 13.46
N ALA A 202 6.75 25.56 13.04
CA ALA A 202 5.88 26.61 12.49
C ALA A 202 5.16 26.13 11.21
N GLN A 203 5.83 25.37 10.34
CA GLN A 203 5.20 24.77 9.16
C GLN A 203 4.15 23.71 9.52
N PHE A 204 4.39 22.93 10.58
CA PHE A 204 3.39 22.01 11.12
C PHE A 204 2.17 22.78 11.67
N ASP A 205 2.38 23.80 12.51
CA ASP A 205 1.32 24.60 13.14
C ASP A 205 0.47 25.33 12.08
N GLU A 206 1.09 25.85 11.01
CA GLU A 206 0.38 26.47 9.88
C GLU A 206 -0.58 25.48 9.22
N LEU A 207 -0.13 24.25 8.98
CA LEU A 207 -0.97 23.20 8.41
C LEU A 207 -2.11 22.78 9.36
N GLU A 208 -1.88 22.78 10.68
CA GLU A 208 -2.89 22.38 11.68
C GLU A 208 -4.09 23.33 11.68
N THR A 209 -3.85 24.65 11.55
CA THR A 209 -4.93 25.65 11.53
C THR A 209 -5.89 25.54 10.34
N GLY A 210 -5.50 24.80 9.28
CA GLY A 210 -6.31 24.59 8.07
C GLY A 210 -7.03 23.24 8.00
N VAL A 211 -6.88 22.37 8.99
CA VAL A 211 -7.46 21.01 8.96
C VAL A 211 -8.92 21.04 9.40
N SER A 212 -9.84 20.79 8.47
CA SER A 212 -11.23 20.47 8.81
C SER A 212 -11.31 19.01 9.29
N GLU A 213 -12.00 18.77 10.41
CA GLU A 213 -12.25 17.41 10.88
C GLU A 213 -13.17 16.65 9.92
N LEU A 214 -12.94 15.34 9.82
CA LEU A 214 -13.80 14.44 9.07
C LEU A 214 -15.13 14.27 9.84
N ASP A 215 -16.26 14.42 9.16
CA ASP A 215 -17.56 14.20 9.81
C ASP A 215 -17.77 12.69 10.07
N HIS A 216 -17.51 12.28 11.31
CA HIS A 216 -17.67 10.90 11.75
C HIS A 216 -19.12 10.38 11.64
N ASN A 217 -20.13 11.25 11.64
CA ASN A 217 -21.51 10.81 11.42
C ASN A 217 -21.72 10.37 9.97
N LEU A 218 -21.16 11.10 9.01
CA LEU A 218 -21.19 10.71 7.59
C LEU A 218 -20.46 9.39 7.37
N VAL A 219 -19.29 9.22 7.99
CA VAL A 219 -18.52 7.96 7.92
C VAL A 219 -19.33 6.77 8.43
N ASN A 220 -20.02 6.92 9.57
CA ASN A 220 -20.81 5.85 10.15
C ASN A 220 -22.05 5.49 9.30
N GLN A 221 -22.51 6.40 8.45
CA GLN A 221 -23.69 6.26 7.60
C GLN A 221 -23.36 6.04 6.12
N LEU A 222 -22.11 5.71 5.77
CA LEU A 222 -21.63 5.58 4.37
C LEU A 222 -22.56 4.79 3.43
N GLN A 223 -23.27 3.77 3.93
CA GLN A 223 -24.16 2.94 3.12
C GLN A 223 -25.50 3.59 2.74
N THR A 224 -25.90 4.63 3.47
CA THR A 224 -27.18 5.33 3.29
C THR A 224 -27.01 6.73 2.70
N LEU A 225 -25.77 7.18 2.52
CA LEU A 225 -25.47 8.48 1.93
C LEU A 225 -25.79 8.50 0.43
N ASP A 226 -26.21 9.66 -0.06
CA ASP A 226 -26.34 9.92 -1.48
C ASP A 226 -24.95 10.07 -2.13
N GLU A 227 -24.91 9.77 -3.43
CA GLU A 227 -23.67 9.73 -4.20
C GLU A 227 -22.91 11.07 -4.25
N PRO A 228 -23.54 12.25 -4.40
CA PRO A 228 -22.87 13.54 -4.23
C PRO A 228 -22.17 13.70 -2.88
N THR A 229 -22.83 13.32 -1.79
CA THR A 229 -22.25 13.38 -0.43
C THR A 229 -21.05 12.44 -0.28
N ILE A 230 -21.15 11.20 -0.80
CA ILE A 230 -20.04 10.24 -0.80
C ILE A 230 -18.82 10.80 -1.56
N ARG A 231 -19.03 11.46 -2.70
CA ARG A 231 -17.94 12.05 -3.49
C ARG A 231 -17.28 13.21 -2.78
N ASN A 232 -18.06 14.10 -2.16
CA ASN A 232 -17.52 15.18 -1.37
C ASN A 232 -16.70 14.64 -0.18
N LEU A 233 -17.22 13.62 0.51
CA LEU A 233 -16.50 12.96 1.60
C LEU A 233 -15.18 12.32 1.13
N LEU A 234 -15.17 11.69 -0.05
CA LEU A 234 -13.94 11.15 -0.65
C LEU A 234 -12.91 12.23 -0.95
N GLN A 235 -13.33 13.35 -1.57
CA GLN A 235 -12.45 14.48 -1.88
C GLN A 235 -11.86 15.10 -0.61
N GLN A 236 -12.71 15.34 0.40
CA GLN A 236 -12.28 15.82 1.71
C GLN A 236 -11.30 14.85 2.37
N SER A 237 -11.57 13.55 2.32
CA SER A 237 -10.69 12.52 2.90
C SER A 237 -9.33 12.47 2.22
N LEU A 238 -9.29 12.50 0.87
CA LEU A 238 -8.03 12.53 0.11
C LEU A 238 -7.23 13.80 0.38
N GLY A 239 -7.90 14.96 0.44
CA GLY A 239 -7.26 16.23 0.76
C GLY A 239 -6.70 16.25 2.18
N LEU A 240 -7.48 15.77 3.15
CA LEU A 240 -7.06 15.67 4.54
C LEU A 240 -5.87 14.71 4.70
N ASN A 241 -5.89 13.54 4.07
CA ASN A 241 -4.77 12.60 4.19
C ASN A 241 -3.48 13.16 3.57
N LYS A 242 -3.58 13.98 2.51
CA LYS A 242 -2.42 14.71 1.95
C LYS A 242 -1.82 15.69 2.96
N ILE A 243 -2.67 16.46 3.64
CA ILE A 243 -2.25 17.42 4.66
C ILE A 243 -1.58 16.69 5.83
N LEU A 244 -2.22 15.64 6.35
CA LEU A 244 -1.67 14.84 7.45
C LEU A 244 -0.34 14.17 7.10
N SER A 245 -0.19 13.66 5.87
CA SER A 245 1.07 13.10 5.39
C SER A 245 2.20 14.14 5.37
N THR A 246 1.87 15.37 4.98
CA THR A 246 2.81 16.51 4.99
C THR A 246 3.16 16.91 6.43
N GLN A 247 2.17 16.99 7.32
CA GLN A 247 2.39 17.23 8.76
C GLN A 247 3.29 16.15 9.38
N LEU A 248 3.05 14.88 9.06
CA LEU A 248 3.86 13.77 9.55
C LEU A 248 5.33 13.87 9.10
N GLN A 249 5.57 14.38 7.88
CA GLN A 249 6.92 14.64 7.40
C GLN A 249 7.62 15.71 8.26
N PHE A 250 6.96 16.84 8.53
CA PHE A 250 7.51 17.90 9.38
C PHE A 250 7.72 17.43 10.83
N LEU A 251 6.78 16.67 11.39
CA LEU A 251 6.92 16.09 12.72
C LEU A 251 8.11 15.13 12.82
N LYS A 252 8.37 14.30 11.80
CA LYS A 252 9.57 13.44 11.75
C LYS A 252 10.85 14.28 11.79
N GLN A 253 10.90 15.37 11.02
CA GLN A 253 12.03 16.29 11.03
C GLN A 253 12.20 17.01 12.39
N CYS A 254 11.09 17.43 13.02
CA CYS A 254 11.12 17.94 14.40
C CYS A 254 11.69 16.91 15.38
N GLY A 255 11.32 15.64 15.24
CA GLY A 255 11.79 14.55 16.09
C GLY A 255 13.30 14.28 15.90
N GLU A 256 13.78 14.35 14.66
CA GLU A 256 15.20 14.26 14.32
C GLU A 256 15.99 15.43 14.94
N SER A 257 15.52 16.67 14.78
CA SER A 257 16.16 17.86 15.38
C SER A 257 16.13 17.82 16.91
N ALA A 258 15.00 17.47 17.53
CA ALA A 258 14.88 17.33 18.98
C ALA A 258 15.80 16.23 19.54
N GLY A 259 15.89 15.10 18.83
CA GLY A 259 16.81 14.01 19.17
C GLY A 259 18.27 14.43 19.08
N ALA A 260 18.64 15.18 18.04
CA ALA A 260 19.97 15.74 17.89
C ALA A 260 20.30 16.78 18.97
N LEU A 261 19.33 17.61 19.37
CA LEU A 261 19.45 18.54 20.50
C LEU A 261 19.56 17.83 21.86
N GLN A 262 19.22 16.54 21.93
CA GLN A 262 19.10 15.76 23.17
C GLN A 262 18.02 16.32 24.12
N GLU A 263 17.02 17.01 23.59
CA GLU A 263 15.91 17.60 24.35
C GLU A 263 14.78 16.57 24.50
N LYS A 264 14.88 15.74 25.54
CA LYS A 264 13.99 14.57 25.76
C LYS A 264 12.50 14.93 25.80
N LEU A 265 12.16 16.10 26.35
CA LEU A 265 10.78 16.57 26.40
C LEU A 265 10.22 16.79 24.98
N LEU A 266 10.98 17.48 24.12
CA LEU A 266 10.58 17.71 22.73
C LEU A 266 10.52 16.41 21.93
N VAL A 267 11.45 15.48 22.19
CA VAL A 267 11.42 14.15 21.57
C VAL A 267 10.12 13.41 21.91
N ASN A 268 9.75 13.40 23.20
CA ASN A 268 8.53 12.73 23.67
C ASN A 268 7.27 13.39 23.10
N GLN A 269 7.17 14.72 23.17
CA GLN A 269 6.05 15.48 22.61
C GLN A 269 5.89 15.23 21.11
N THR A 270 7.01 15.24 20.37
CA THR A 270 6.99 15.00 18.93
C THR A 270 6.57 13.56 18.62
N ALA A 271 7.03 12.58 19.41
CA ALA A 271 6.64 11.18 19.24
C ALA A 271 5.14 10.95 19.47
N GLU A 272 4.55 11.61 20.47
CA GLU A 272 3.10 11.56 20.72
C GLU A 272 2.30 12.16 19.56
N LEU A 273 2.73 13.31 19.03
CA LEU A 273 2.11 13.93 17.84
C LEU A 273 2.23 13.03 16.60
N ILE A 274 3.40 12.45 16.35
CA ILE A 274 3.60 11.47 15.27
C ILE A 274 2.61 10.31 15.41
N SER A 275 2.47 9.75 16.61
CA SER A 275 1.55 8.64 16.88
C SER A 275 0.10 9.04 16.63
N SER A 276 -0.32 10.21 17.13
CA SER A 276 -1.69 10.71 16.95
C SER A 276 -2.01 10.99 15.48
N THR A 277 -1.11 11.66 14.75
CA THR A 277 -1.27 11.94 13.32
C THR A 277 -1.31 10.67 12.50
N THR A 278 -0.46 9.68 12.81
CA THR A 278 -0.46 8.37 12.13
C THR A 278 -1.81 7.66 12.33
N GLN A 279 -2.33 7.65 13.56
CA GLN A 279 -3.64 7.04 13.86
C GLN A 279 -4.78 7.74 13.09
N LYS A 280 -4.75 9.07 12.98
CA LYS A 280 -5.73 9.82 12.17
C LYS A 280 -5.62 9.46 10.68
N MET A 281 -4.40 9.36 10.15
CA MET A 281 -4.17 8.95 8.75
C MET A 281 -4.70 7.55 8.46
N ASP A 282 -4.50 6.60 9.38
CA ASP A 282 -5.01 5.23 9.24
C ASP A 282 -6.54 5.22 9.18
N GLN A 283 -7.21 5.99 10.05
CA GLN A 283 -8.67 6.13 10.06
C GLN A 283 -9.21 6.70 8.75
N ILE A 284 -8.59 7.76 8.23
CA ILE A 284 -9.00 8.39 6.97
C ILE A 284 -8.74 7.46 5.78
N SER A 285 -7.62 6.75 5.80
CA SER A 285 -7.28 5.77 4.77
C SER A 285 -8.30 4.64 4.72
N ASP A 286 -8.76 4.16 5.88
CA ASP A 286 -9.84 3.17 5.97
C ASP A 286 -11.17 3.69 5.41
N VAL A 287 -11.48 4.98 5.59
CA VAL A 287 -12.67 5.63 4.97
C VAL A 287 -12.53 5.67 3.45
N ILE A 288 -11.38 6.12 2.94
CA ILE A 288 -11.11 6.17 1.49
C ILE A 288 -11.26 4.78 0.88
N LYS A 289 -10.61 3.76 1.47
CA LYS A 289 -10.70 2.36 1.04
C LYS A 289 -12.15 1.87 0.96
N GLN A 290 -12.96 2.16 1.99
CA GLN A 290 -14.37 1.76 2.01
C GLN A 290 -15.19 2.42 0.90
N ILE A 291 -14.96 3.70 0.62
CA ILE A 291 -15.70 4.42 -0.43
C ILE A 291 -15.37 3.84 -1.82
N VAL A 292 -14.09 3.59 -2.09
CA VAL A 292 -13.62 3.25 -3.44
C VAL A 292 -13.71 1.75 -3.78
N ALA A 293 -13.80 0.87 -2.78
CA ALA A 293 -13.81 -0.59 -3.01
C ALA A 293 -14.97 -1.04 -3.93
N GLY A 294 -14.60 -1.73 -5.03
CA GLY A 294 -15.55 -2.28 -5.99
C GLY A 294 -16.31 -1.23 -6.81
N ARG A 295 -15.75 -0.02 -6.94
CA ARG A 295 -16.31 1.07 -7.74
C ARG A 295 -15.63 1.20 -9.10
N PHE A 296 -16.38 1.74 -10.05
CA PHE A 296 -15.89 2.13 -11.36
C PHE A 296 -15.85 3.65 -11.49
N ILE A 297 -14.93 4.13 -12.31
CA ILE A 297 -14.83 5.53 -12.69
C ILE A 297 -14.79 5.64 -14.21
N ARG A 298 -15.18 6.80 -14.73
CA ARG A 298 -14.95 7.20 -16.11
C ARG A 298 -14.09 8.45 -16.17
N ASN A 299 -13.30 8.59 -17.23
CA ASN A 299 -12.69 9.88 -17.56
C ASN A 299 -13.80 10.87 -17.99
N LYS A 300 -13.69 12.14 -17.58
CA LYS A 300 -14.65 13.20 -17.92
C LYS A 300 -14.48 13.74 -19.35
N ASP A 301 -13.33 13.53 -19.97
CA ASP A 301 -13.10 13.94 -21.35
C ASP A 301 -13.93 13.06 -22.29
N ASN A 302 -14.93 13.68 -22.93
CA ASN A 302 -16.00 13.06 -23.74
C ASN A 302 -15.54 12.25 -24.98
N ASN A 303 -14.24 12.03 -25.17
CA ASN A 303 -13.73 11.53 -26.45
C ASN A 303 -13.48 10.03 -26.51
N ASN A 304 -13.64 9.23 -25.45
CA ASN A 304 -13.58 7.77 -25.54
C ASN A 304 -14.22 7.11 -24.32
N ASN A 305 -14.83 5.93 -24.50
CA ASN A 305 -15.38 5.02 -23.47
C ASN A 305 -14.29 4.50 -22.51
N ASN A 306 -13.59 5.41 -21.82
CA ASN A 306 -12.48 5.11 -20.93
C ASN A 306 -13.03 4.91 -19.51
N TYR A 307 -13.52 3.71 -19.28
CA TYR A 307 -13.92 3.23 -17.97
C TYR A 307 -12.76 2.52 -17.29
N PHE A 308 -12.68 2.71 -15.98
CA PHE A 308 -11.66 2.11 -15.13
C PHE A 308 -12.30 1.52 -13.88
N MET A 309 -11.78 0.38 -13.45
CA MET A 309 -12.10 -0.22 -12.17
C MET A 309 -11.11 0.30 -11.13
N ILE A 310 -11.59 0.66 -9.93
CA ILE A 310 -10.71 0.99 -8.81
C ILE A 310 -10.29 -0.30 -8.12
N GLN A 311 -8.98 -0.59 -8.10
CA GLN A 311 -8.42 -1.74 -7.39
C GLN A 311 -8.12 -1.46 -5.93
N GLY A 312 -7.90 -0.20 -5.55
CA GLY A 312 -7.65 0.17 -4.17
C GLY A 312 -7.02 1.54 -4.00
N TYR A 313 -6.50 1.77 -2.80
CA TYR A 313 -5.91 3.02 -2.36
C TYR A 313 -4.52 2.76 -1.77
N ASN A 314 -3.54 3.57 -2.20
CA ASN A 314 -2.18 3.56 -1.72
C ASN A 314 -2.01 4.63 -0.65
N GLU A 315 -1.92 4.19 0.60
CA GLU A 315 -1.80 5.06 1.77
C GLU A 315 -0.45 5.77 1.80
N ALA A 316 0.61 5.11 1.31
CA ALA A 316 1.98 5.62 1.39
C ALA A 316 2.20 6.86 0.53
N ASN A 317 1.45 7.01 -0.57
CA ASN A 317 1.58 8.14 -1.48
C ASN A 317 0.26 8.89 -1.74
N ASN A 318 -0.81 8.55 -1.02
CA ASN A 318 -2.14 9.12 -1.17
C ASN A 318 -2.67 9.06 -2.61
N LYS A 319 -2.63 7.87 -3.23
CA LYS A 319 -3.08 7.67 -4.62
C LYS A 319 -4.11 6.56 -4.77
N ILE A 320 -5.07 6.76 -5.67
CA ILE A 320 -6.05 5.75 -6.07
C ILE A 320 -5.47 4.90 -7.20
N HIS A 321 -5.51 3.58 -7.04
CA HIS A 321 -5.06 2.62 -8.04
C HIS A 321 -6.23 2.21 -8.93
N ILE A 322 -6.10 2.43 -10.23
CA ILE A 322 -7.13 2.16 -11.23
C ILE A 322 -6.59 1.24 -12.32
N ILE A 323 -7.46 0.40 -12.89
CA ILE A 323 -7.15 -0.42 -14.06
C ILE A 323 -8.17 -0.13 -15.15
N ARG A 324 -7.68 0.07 -16.37
CA ARG A 324 -8.54 0.24 -17.55
C ARG A 324 -9.38 -1.01 -17.82
N THR A 325 -10.67 -0.82 -18.10
CA THR A 325 -11.60 -1.93 -18.34
C THR A 325 -11.61 -2.39 -19.80
N PHE A 326 -11.47 -1.45 -20.75
CA PHE A 326 -11.49 -1.74 -22.19
C PHE A 326 -10.20 -1.34 -22.88
N ASP A 327 -9.85 -2.05 -23.96
CA ASP A 327 -8.83 -1.64 -24.90
C ASP A 327 -9.33 -0.46 -25.79
N PRO A 328 -8.48 0.10 -26.68
CA PRO A 328 -8.89 1.19 -27.57
C PRO A 328 -10.05 0.86 -28.52
N ASN A 329 -10.33 -0.42 -28.78
CA ASN A 329 -11.41 -0.88 -29.66
C ASN A 329 -12.68 -1.27 -28.88
N GLY A 330 -12.70 -1.10 -27.55
CA GLY A 330 -13.84 -1.40 -26.71
C GLY A 330 -13.93 -2.88 -26.28
N ILE A 331 -12.87 -3.67 -26.47
CA ILE A 331 -12.81 -5.07 -26.02
C ILE A 331 -12.36 -5.13 -24.56
N LEU A 332 -12.95 -6.03 -23.77
CA LEU A 332 -12.62 -6.17 -22.35
C LEU A 332 -11.18 -6.61 -22.14
N ILE A 333 -10.48 -5.97 -21.22
CA ILE A 333 -9.12 -6.35 -20.81
C ILE A 333 -9.21 -7.44 -19.73
N THR A 334 -8.57 -8.58 -19.95
CA THR A 334 -8.48 -9.70 -19.00
C THR A 334 -7.09 -9.86 -18.37
N ASP A 335 -6.12 -9.04 -18.79
CA ASP A 335 -4.74 -9.11 -18.33
C ASP A 335 -4.56 -8.82 -16.83
N LYS A 336 -3.87 -9.74 -16.16
CA LYS A 336 -3.55 -9.72 -14.72
C LYS A 336 -2.38 -8.79 -14.38
N TYR A 337 -1.53 -8.45 -15.36
CA TYR A 337 -0.26 -7.75 -15.13
C TYR A 337 -0.14 -6.41 -15.88
N SER A 338 -1.24 -5.93 -16.44
CA SER A 338 -1.19 -4.92 -17.51
C SER A 338 -0.47 -3.62 -17.15
N GLN A 339 0.13 -3.03 -18.19
CA GLN A 339 0.55 -1.62 -18.25
C GLN A 339 -0.62 -0.65 -18.10
N SER A 340 -1.86 -1.15 -18.04
CA SER A 340 -3.10 -0.39 -17.94
C SER A 340 -3.44 0.03 -16.50
N CYS A 341 -2.54 -0.22 -15.55
CA CYS A 341 -2.64 0.26 -14.17
C CYS A 341 -2.13 1.71 -14.06
N GLN A 342 -2.91 2.58 -13.43
CA GLN A 342 -2.54 3.97 -13.17
C GLN A 342 -2.73 4.29 -11.69
N GLN A 343 -1.88 5.17 -11.16
CA GLN A 343 -2.02 5.74 -9.82
C GLN A 343 -2.39 7.22 -9.95
N LEU A 344 -3.58 7.58 -9.48
CA LEU A 344 -4.10 8.93 -9.55
C LEU A 344 -3.90 9.62 -8.20
N ASP A 345 -3.30 10.81 -8.22
CA ASP A 345 -3.35 11.69 -7.05
C ASP A 345 -4.73 12.35 -6.91
N GLU A 346 -4.96 12.99 -5.76
CA GLU A 346 -6.20 13.68 -5.42
C GLU A 346 -6.64 14.69 -6.49
N ALA A 347 -5.72 15.53 -6.96
CA ALA A 347 -6.02 16.57 -7.94
C ALA A 347 -6.43 15.99 -9.30
N THR A 348 -5.71 14.97 -9.78
CA THR A 348 -6.01 14.29 -11.05
C THR A 348 -7.33 13.54 -10.97
N PHE A 349 -7.55 12.79 -9.89
CA PHE A 349 -8.80 12.05 -9.67
C PHE A 349 -10.01 13.00 -9.68
N THR A 350 -9.94 14.09 -8.91
CA THR A 350 -11.03 15.06 -8.78
C THR A 350 -11.29 15.82 -10.07
N SER A 351 -10.25 16.23 -10.79
CA SER A 351 -10.39 17.05 -12.00
C SER A 351 -10.82 16.23 -13.22
N GLN A 352 -10.17 15.08 -13.47
CA GLN A 352 -10.31 14.33 -14.73
C GLN A 352 -11.25 13.13 -14.65
N TYR A 353 -11.61 12.65 -13.46
CA TYR A 353 -12.39 11.42 -13.32
C TYR A 353 -13.69 11.63 -12.56
N GLN A 354 -14.66 10.80 -12.89
CA GLN A 354 -15.97 10.74 -12.25
C GLN A 354 -16.23 9.30 -11.80
N MET A 355 -16.45 9.10 -10.50
CA MET A 355 -16.99 7.84 -10.00
C MET A 355 -18.38 7.59 -10.58
N LEU A 356 -18.73 6.35 -10.94
CA LEU A 356 -20.08 6.06 -11.45
C LEU A 356 -21.09 6.05 -10.31
N THR A 357 -22.28 6.60 -10.53
CA THR A 357 -23.41 6.38 -9.59
C THR A 357 -23.78 4.89 -9.53
N PRO A 358 -24.53 4.44 -8.52
CA PRO A 358 -25.02 3.05 -8.48
C PRO A 358 -25.77 2.63 -9.73
N GLU A 359 -26.60 3.51 -10.31
CA GLU A 359 -27.35 3.28 -11.53
C GLU A 359 -26.44 3.24 -12.77
N GLU A 360 -25.52 4.20 -12.90
CA GLU A 360 -24.53 4.23 -13.98
C GLU A 360 -23.66 2.96 -13.95
N GLN A 361 -23.20 2.55 -12.77
CA GLN A 361 -22.41 1.34 -12.58
C GLN A 361 -23.22 0.08 -12.92
N LYS A 362 -24.51 0.03 -12.55
CA LYS A 362 -25.37 -1.10 -12.92
C LYS A 362 -25.53 -1.21 -14.43
N VAL A 363 -25.79 -0.09 -15.12
CA VAL A 363 -25.89 -0.07 -16.59
C VAL A 363 -24.57 -0.48 -17.22
N PHE A 364 -23.47 0.09 -16.75
CA PHE A 364 -22.12 -0.20 -17.23
C PHE A 364 -21.75 -1.68 -17.10
N VAL A 365 -21.99 -2.28 -15.93
CA VAL A 365 -21.67 -3.68 -15.71
C VAL A 365 -22.58 -4.60 -16.53
N ASN A 366 -23.87 -4.27 -16.67
CA ASN A 366 -24.77 -5.05 -17.52
C ASN A 366 -24.32 -5.01 -18.99
N ASP A 367 -23.91 -3.85 -19.50
CA ASP A 367 -23.33 -3.71 -20.84
C ASP A 367 -22.08 -4.59 -20.98
N MET A 368 -21.14 -4.48 -20.04
CA MET A 368 -19.92 -5.28 -19.99
C MET A 368 -20.18 -6.81 -20.04
N LEU A 369 -21.26 -7.29 -19.42
CA LEU A 369 -21.56 -8.72 -19.34
C LEU A 369 -22.39 -9.26 -20.50
N SER A 370 -23.32 -8.45 -21.02
CA SER A 370 -24.31 -8.92 -21.99
C SER A 370 -23.99 -8.53 -23.44
N ASN A 371 -23.11 -7.55 -23.64
CA ASN A 371 -22.80 -7.01 -24.95
C ASN A 371 -21.63 -7.77 -25.59
N SER A 372 -21.92 -8.55 -26.63
CA SER A 372 -20.94 -9.35 -27.36
C SER A 372 -19.89 -8.52 -28.11
N SER A 373 -20.13 -7.22 -28.32
CA SER A 373 -19.13 -6.33 -28.94
C SER A 373 -17.89 -6.11 -28.07
N HIS A 374 -17.97 -6.40 -26.77
CA HIS A 374 -16.84 -6.34 -25.84
C HIS A 374 -15.98 -7.61 -25.81
N VAL A 375 -16.28 -8.59 -26.67
CA VAL A 375 -15.55 -9.84 -26.82
C VAL A 375 -15.04 -9.93 -28.25
N LEU A 376 -13.74 -10.14 -28.41
CA LEU A 376 -13.16 -10.39 -29.73
C LEU A 376 -13.45 -11.85 -30.14
N ASN A 377 -14.35 -12.04 -31.09
CA ASN A 377 -14.67 -13.35 -31.65
C ASN A 377 -13.81 -13.58 -32.90
N LEU A 378 -13.00 -14.64 -32.89
CA LEU A 378 -12.14 -15.05 -33.99
C LEU A 378 -12.54 -16.45 -34.44
N LYS A 379 -12.95 -16.57 -35.71
CA LYS A 379 -13.27 -17.85 -36.32
C LYS A 379 -12.13 -18.27 -37.22
N TYR A 380 -11.64 -19.49 -37.04
CA TYR A 380 -10.53 -20.06 -37.80
C TYR A 380 -10.95 -21.28 -38.61
N GLN A 381 -10.34 -21.47 -39.76
CA GLN A 381 -10.41 -22.68 -40.55
C GLN A 381 -9.09 -23.43 -40.44
N ARG A 382 -9.15 -24.72 -40.17
CA ARG A 382 -7.97 -25.57 -40.15
C ARG A 382 -7.65 -26.06 -41.56
N ALA A 383 -6.44 -25.75 -42.02
CA ALA A 383 -5.85 -26.26 -43.24
C ALA A 383 -4.69 -27.20 -42.92
N GLU A 384 -4.50 -28.25 -43.71
CA GLU A 384 -3.33 -29.11 -43.65
C GLU A 384 -2.45 -28.83 -44.87
N VAL A 385 -1.27 -28.26 -44.63
CA VAL A 385 -0.33 -27.88 -45.69
C VAL A 385 1.00 -28.54 -45.36
N ASP A 386 1.49 -29.39 -46.27
CA ASP A 386 2.76 -30.14 -46.12
C ASP A 386 2.87 -30.96 -44.82
N GLY A 387 1.74 -31.54 -44.36
CA GLY A 387 1.66 -32.31 -43.11
C GLY A 387 1.70 -31.48 -41.84
N GLN A 388 1.69 -30.14 -41.95
CA GLN A 388 1.55 -29.22 -40.83
C GLN A 388 0.13 -28.66 -40.77
N LYS A 389 -0.46 -28.67 -39.57
CA LYS A 389 -1.74 -28.02 -39.32
C LYS A 389 -1.52 -26.52 -39.27
N LYS A 390 -2.22 -25.78 -40.12
CA LYS A 390 -2.30 -24.32 -40.09
C LYS A 390 -3.72 -23.89 -39.76
N TYR A 391 -3.84 -22.79 -39.04
CA TYR A 391 -5.12 -22.17 -38.70
C TYR A 391 -5.20 -20.82 -39.40
N GLU A 392 -6.17 -20.69 -40.29
CA GLU A 392 -6.39 -19.50 -41.09
C GLU A 392 -7.62 -18.76 -40.57
N LEU A 393 -7.49 -17.46 -40.29
CA LEU A 393 -8.61 -16.67 -39.79
C LEU A 393 -9.62 -16.45 -40.92
N VAL A 394 -10.88 -16.83 -40.70
CA VAL A 394 -11.98 -16.70 -41.66
C VAL A 394 -12.93 -15.56 -41.30
N GLU A 395 -13.12 -15.28 -40.01
CA GLU A 395 -14.07 -14.27 -39.56
C GLU A 395 -13.59 -13.59 -38.27
N ILE A 396 -13.89 -12.31 -38.15
CA ILE A 396 -13.58 -11.49 -36.97
C ILE A 396 -14.80 -10.64 -36.60
N HIS A 397 -15.16 -10.66 -35.31
CA HIS A 397 -16.15 -9.75 -34.73
C HIS A 397 -15.65 -9.13 -33.42
N PRO A 398 -15.94 -7.84 -33.15
CA PRO A 398 -16.68 -6.93 -34.02
C PRO A 398 -15.89 -6.57 -35.30
N SER A 399 -16.63 -6.29 -36.36
CA SER A 399 -16.02 -5.94 -37.66
C SER A 399 -15.28 -4.60 -37.61
N GLY A 400 -14.24 -4.43 -38.43
CA GLY A 400 -13.45 -3.20 -38.50
C GLY A 400 -12.26 -3.13 -37.53
N ILE A 401 -12.04 -4.17 -36.72
CA ILE A 401 -10.84 -4.28 -35.88
C ILE A 401 -9.59 -4.48 -36.73
N ASN A 402 -8.56 -3.68 -36.46
CA ASN A 402 -7.22 -3.84 -37.03
C ASN A 402 -6.42 -4.88 -36.24
N LEU A 403 -6.27 -6.09 -36.78
CA LEU A 403 -5.52 -7.17 -36.14
C LEU A 403 -4.03 -6.89 -35.96
N ASN A 404 -3.45 -5.88 -36.62
CA ASN A 404 -2.05 -5.51 -36.40
C ASN A 404 -1.80 -4.96 -34.99
N ASP A 405 -2.86 -4.48 -34.32
CA ASP A 405 -2.78 -4.00 -32.94
C ASP A 405 -2.81 -5.17 -31.93
N TYR A 406 -3.01 -6.40 -32.42
CA TYR A 406 -3.17 -7.62 -31.63
C TYR A 406 -2.15 -8.69 -31.99
N GLN A 407 -1.83 -9.53 -31.01
CA GLN A 407 -1.02 -10.71 -31.16
C GLN A 407 -1.83 -11.93 -30.73
N VAL A 408 -2.05 -12.85 -31.67
CA VAL A 408 -2.72 -14.12 -31.41
C VAL A 408 -1.69 -15.14 -30.96
N MET A 409 -1.89 -15.69 -29.77
CA MET A 409 -1.03 -16.65 -29.13
C MET A 409 -1.59 -18.05 -29.29
N HIS A 410 -0.73 -19.02 -29.59
CA HIS A 410 -1.15 -20.36 -29.96
C HIS A 410 -0.75 -21.36 -28.87
N ASN A 411 -1.56 -22.39 -28.67
CA ASN A 411 -1.23 -23.48 -27.75
C ASN A 411 -0.16 -24.42 -28.35
N SER A 412 0.21 -25.48 -27.62
CA SER A 412 1.19 -26.47 -28.06
C SER A 412 0.82 -27.23 -29.33
N GLN A 413 -0.46 -27.22 -29.72
CA GLN A 413 -0.98 -27.84 -30.93
C GLN A 413 -1.04 -26.85 -32.13
N GLY A 414 -0.60 -25.61 -31.92
CA GLY A 414 -0.63 -24.55 -32.94
C GLY A 414 -1.99 -23.87 -33.12
N LEU A 415 -2.96 -24.16 -32.24
CA LEU A 415 -4.30 -23.62 -32.27
C LEU A 415 -4.34 -22.28 -31.54
N PRO A 416 -4.98 -21.22 -32.09
CA PRO A 416 -5.15 -19.95 -31.41
C PRO A 416 -5.78 -20.17 -30.03
N SER A 417 -5.21 -19.55 -29.00
CA SER A 417 -5.57 -19.81 -27.61
C SER A 417 -5.94 -18.52 -26.88
N TYR A 418 -5.16 -17.45 -27.03
CA TYR A 418 -5.44 -16.13 -26.45
C TYR A 418 -5.00 -14.99 -27.36
N VAL A 419 -5.49 -13.78 -27.06
CA VAL A 419 -5.16 -12.58 -27.81
C VAL A 419 -4.64 -11.50 -26.88
N LEU A 420 -3.50 -10.92 -27.24
CA LEU A 420 -2.89 -9.78 -26.56
C LEU A 420 -3.06 -8.53 -27.42
N HIS A 421 -3.60 -7.45 -26.88
CA HIS A 421 -3.48 -6.13 -27.48
C HIS A 421 -2.11 -5.53 -27.15
N SER A 422 -1.44 -4.97 -28.14
CA SER A 422 -0.07 -4.43 -28.07
C SER A 422 0.19 -3.50 -26.89
N SER A 423 -0.77 -2.64 -26.53
CA SER A 423 -0.64 -1.67 -25.43
C SER A 423 -1.50 -1.95 -24.20
N ALA A 424 -2.46 -2.88 -24.27
CA ALA A 424 -3.42 -3.12 -23.19
C ALA A 424 -3.24 -4.47 -22.51
N GLY A 425 -2.53 -5.41 -23.15
CA GLY A 425 -2.33 -6.77 -22.67
C GLY A 425 -3.40 -7.73 -23.17
N GLU A 426 -3.56 -8.85 -22.46
CA GLU A 426 -4.61 -9.85 -22.75
C GLU A 426 -6.02 -9.26 -22.71
N ILE A 427 -6.82 -9.64 -23.72
CA ILE A 427 -8.21 -9.24 -23.88
C ILE A 427 -9.15 -10.45 -23.88
N LYS A 428 -10.43 -10.18 -23.61
CA LYS A 428 -11.50 -11.17 -23.68
C LYS A 428 -11.73 -11.55 -25.13
N CYS A 429 -11.48 -12.81 -25.46
CA CYS A 429 -11.67 -13.35 -26.78
C CYS A 429 -12.42 -14.68 -26.75
N ARG A 430 -13.17 -14.95 -27.81
CA ARG A 430 -13.76 -16.26 -28.13
C ARG A 430 -13.13 -16.74 -29.42
N ILE A 431 -12.63 -17.95 -29.41
CA ILE A 431 -11.97 -18.56 -30.56
C ILE A 431 -12.81 -19.77 -30.96
N THR A 432 -13.19 -19.84 -32.23
CA THR A 432 -13.98 -20.96 -32.77
C THR A 432 -13.34 -21.56 -34.01
N GLU A 433 -13.45 -22.88 -34.16
CA GLU A 433 -13.01 -23.60 -35.36
C GLU A 433 -14.22 -23.84 -36.28
N SER A 434 -14.16 -23.26 -37.49
CA SER A 434 -15.24 -23.27 -38.48
C SER A 434 -15.64 -24.68 -38.88
N GLY A 435 -16.94 -24.98 -38.80
CA GLY A 435 -17.51 -26.26 -39.26
C GLY A 435 -17.15 -27.45 -38.38
N LYS A 436 -16.67 -27.22 -37.14
CA LYS A 436 -16.31 -28.28 -36.21
C LYS A 436 -17.33 -28.37 -35.07
N GLU A 437 -17.95 -29.53 -34.98
CA GLU A 437 -18.93 -29.86 -33.95
C GLU A 437 -18.28 -30.33 -32.62
N PHE A 438 -17.02 -30.79 -32.69
CA PHE A 438 -16.27 -31.34 -31.55
C PHE A 438 -14.89 -30.70 -31.46
N SER A 439 -14.63 -29.84 -30.49
CA SER A 439 -13.34 -29.13 -30.45
C SER A 439 -12.72 -28.92 -29.06
N TYR A 440 -13.11 -29.75 -28.10
CA TYR A 440 -12.50 -29.72 -26.76
C TYR A 440 -11.02 -30.15 -26.76
N ASP A 441 -10.16 -29.41 -26.05
CA ASP A 441 -8.77 -29.80 -25.79
C ASP A 441 -8.69 -30.76 -24.59
N LYS A 442 -8.38 -32.03 -24.86
CA LYS A 442 -8.30 -33.10 -23.86
C LYS A 442 -7.32 -32.85 -22.71
N ASN A 443 -6.35 -31.95 -22.90
CA ASN A 443 -5.36 -31.63 -21.87
C ASN A 443 -5.83 -30.51 -20.93
N GLN A 444 -6.98 -29.91 -21.18
CA GLN A 444 -7.49 -28.83 -20.36
C GLN A 444 -8.10 -29.34 -19.05
N TYR A 445 -7.85 -28.62 -17.96
CA TYR A 445 -8.54 -28.83 -16.69
C TYR A 445 -9.82 -27.99 -16.65
N ILE A 446 -10.97 -28.62 -16.34
CA ILE A 446 -12.24 -27.92 -16.12
C ILE A 446 -12.34 -27.50 -14.66
N THR A 447 -12.71 -26.26 -14.37
CA THR A 447 -13.05 -25.86 -13.00
C THR A 447 -14.58 -25.77 -12.88
N ILE A 448 -15.18 -26.52 -11.97
CA ILE A 448 -16.60 -26.50 -11.68
C ILE A 448 -16.84 -25.96 -10.27
N TYR A 449 -17.76 -25.00 -10.16
CA TYR A 449 -18.10 -24.35 -8.90
C TYR A 449 -19.46 -24.81 -8.42
N THR A 450 -19.50 -25.39 -7.21
CA THR A 450 -20.70 -26.03 -6.68
C THR A 450 -21.03 -25.61 -5.26
N SER A 451 -22.30 -25.74 -4.90
CA SER A 451 -22.78 -25.59 -3.53
C SER A 451 -23.85 -26.65 -3.23
N GLU A 452 -23.96 -27.07 -1.98
CA GLU A 452 -25.09 -27.91 -1.57
C GLU A 452 -26.39 -27.10 -1.66
N HIS A 453 -27.40 -27.60 -2.38
CA HIS A 453 -28.74 -26.99 -2.42
C HIS A 453 -29.68 -27.64 -1.40
N SER A 454 -29.59 -28.97 -1.28
CA SER A 454 -30.24 -29.77 -0.26
C SER A 454 -29.47 -31.08 -0.06
N PRO A 455 -29.79 -31.91 0.95
CA PRO A 455 -29.14 -33.21 1.14
C PRO A 455 -29.22 -34.15 -0.08
N THR A 456 -30.16 -33.92 -1.01
CA THR A 456 -30.37 -34.73 -2.22
C THR A 456 -30.21 -33.93 -3.52
N SER A 457 -29.69 -32.71 -3.45
CA SER A 457 -29.42 -31.91 -4.65
C SER A 457 -28.17 -31.02 -4.57
N LEU A 458 -27.44 -30.96 -5.68
CA LEU A 458 -26.24 -30.14 -5.84
C LEU A 458 -26.53 -28.99 -6.82
N ASN A 459 -26.12 -27.79 -6.45
CA ASN A 459 -26.17 -26.61 -7.31
C ASN A 459 -24.82 -26.41 -8.01
N ILE A 460 -24.81 -26.43 -9.34
CA ILE A 460 -23.68 -26.01 -10.17
C ILE A 460 -23.97 -24.58 -10.63
N PHE A 461 -23.23 -23.60 -10.13
CA PHE A 461 -23.54 -22.19 -10.39
C PHE A 461 -22.50 -21.48 -11.27
N HIS A 462 -21.39 -22.13 -11.59
CA HIS A 462 -20.43 -21.66 -12.60
C HIS A 462 -19.52 -22.78 -13.09
N ILE A 463 -18.99 -22.65 -14.31
CA ILE A 463 -18.02 -23.60 -14.88
C ILE A 463 -17.05 -22.86 -15.81
N HIS A 464 -15.75 -23.13 -15.64
CA HIS A 464 -14.72 -22.73 -16.59
C HIS A 464 -14.41 -23.90 -17.51
N LEU A 465 -14.93 -23.83 -18.73
CA LEU A 465 -14.72 -24.82 -19.78
C LEU A 465 -14.49 -24.08 -21.09
N ILE A 466 -13.38 -24.39 -21.77
CA ILE A 466 -13.12 -23.84 -23.11
C ILE A 466 -13.52 -24.92 -24.12
N ASP A 467 -14.41 -24.54 -25.01
CA ASP A 467 -14.81 -25.32 -26.16
C ASP A 467 -14.80 -24.36 -27.35
N GLU A 468 -14.15 -24.76 -28.43
CA GLU A 468 -13.95 -23.93 -29.62
C GLU A 468 -14.99 -24.26 -30.70
N SER A 469 -16.06 -24.98 -30.32
CA SER A 469 -17.06 -25.45 -31.26
C SER A 469 -17.90 -24.26 -31.67
N GLU A 470 -18.31 -24.24 -32.93
CA GLU A 470 -19.05 -23.12 -33.49
C GLU A 470 -20.43 -22.96 -32.83
N ASP A 471 -21.05 -24.09 -32.46
CA ASP A 471 -22.34 -24.11 -31.79
C ASP A 471 -22.20 -24.01 -30.26
N GLN A 472 -23.16 -23.32 -29.65
CA GLN A 472 -23.31 -23.35 -28.19
C GLN A 472 -23.63 -24.77 -27.75
N GLN A 473 -22.81 -25.31 -26.84
CA GLN A 473 -23.02 -26.66 -26.35
C GLN A 473 -24.00 -26.67 -25.18
N ILE A 474 -24.72 -27.79 -24.98
CA ILE A 474 -25.58 -28.01 -23.82
C ILE A 474 -24.84 -28.85 -22.78
N LEU A 475 -24.93 -28.42 -21.52
CA LEU A 475 -24.48 -29.16 -20.34
C LEU A 475 -25.69 -29.83 -19.68
N GLN A 476 -25.61 -31.14 -19.47
CA GLN A 476 -26.54 -31.91 -18.65
C GLN A 476 -25.91 -32.22 -17.28
N ALA A 477 -26.71 -32.29 -16.22
CA ALA A 477 -26.27 -32.83 -14.94
C ALA A 477 -27.17 -34.00 -14.51
N CYS A 478 -26.56 -35.08 -14.04
CA CYS A 478 -27.24 -36.29 -13.61
C CYS A 478 -26.83 -36.62 -12.17
N TYR A 479 -27.79 -36.62 -11.26
CA TYR A 479 -27.57 -37.10 -9.90
C TYR A 479 -27.87 -38.59 -9.85
N ILE A 480 -26.86 -39.41 -9.58
CA ILE A 480 -26.92 -40.87 -9.61
C ILE A 480 -27.03 -41.44 -8.20
N ARG A 481 -27.64 -42.62 -8.09
CA ARG A 481 -27.77 -43.34 -6.82
C ARG A 481 -26.48 -44.07 -6.45
N ASP A 482 -26.37 -44.48 -5.18
CA ASP A 482 -25.21 -45.22 -4.67
C ASP A 482 -25.01 -46.60 -5.32
N ASP A 483 -26.08 -47.19 -5.88
CA ASP A 483 -26.04 -48.47 -6.60
C ASP A 483 -25.67 -48.33 -8.08
N GLN A 484 -25.52 -47.10 -8.59
CA GLN A 484 -25.21 -46.82 -9.98
C GLN A 484 -23.75 -46.40 -10.16
N SER A 485 -23.21 -46.68 -11.34
CA SER A 485 -21.84 -46.39 -11.73
C SER A 485 -21.78 -45.34 -12.84
N ILE A 486 -20.64 -44.66 -13.00
CA ILE A 486 -20.43 -43.70 -14.09
C ILE A 486 -20.63 -44.36 -15.47
N SER A 487 -20.29 -45.64 -15.62
CA SER A 487 -20.45 -46.40 -16.87
C SER A 487 -21.91 -46.52 -17.33
N ASP A 488 -22.87 -46.49 -16.39
CA ASP A 488 -24.30 -46.59 -16.72
C ASP A 488 -24.82 -45.34 -17.45
N PHE A 489 -24.05 -44.25 -17.47
CA PHE A 489 -24.45 -42.95 -18.01
C PHE A 489 -23.65 -42.53 -19.25
N GLN A 490 -22.95 -43.47 -19.90
CA GLN A 490 -22.23 -43.23 -21.16
C GLN A 490 -23.15 -43.08 -22.39
N THR A 491 -24.47 -43.20 -22.24
CA THR A 491 -25.42 -42.93 -23.32
C THR A 491 -25.92 -41.49 -23.23
N PHE A 492 -25.83 -40.73 -24.32
CA PHE A 492 -26.34 -39.35 -24.41
C PHE A 492 -27.67 -39.35 -25.18
N GLU A 493 -28.75 -39.01 -24.49
CA GLU A 493 -30.10 -38.94 -25.06
C GLU A 493 -30.42 -37.51 -25.49
N GLN A 494 -31.33 -37.37 -26.46
CA GLN A 494 -31.81 -36.05 -26.87
C GLN A 494 -32.60 -35.38 -25.74
N ASP A 495 -32.40 -34.08 -25.58
CA ASP A 495 -33.20 -33.27 -24.68
C ASP A 495 -34.62 -33.02 -25.25
N GLN A 496 -35.42 -32.25 -24.51
CA GLN A 496 -36.80 -31.90 -24.90
C GLN A 496 -36.89 -31.09 -26.20
N ASN A 497 -35.76 -30.53 -26.68
CA ASN A 497 -35.65 -29.76 -27.91
C ASN A 497 -35.03 -30.59 -29.05
N GLY A 498 -34.76 -31.89 -28.83
CA GLY A 498 -34.15 -32.78 -29.81
C GLY A 498 -32.63 -32.63 -29.94
N GLN A 499 -31.98 -31.86 -29.06
CA GLN A 499 -30.54 -31.66 -29.08
C GLN A 499 -29.84 -32.66 -28.16
N VAL A 500 -28.73 -33.24 -28.62
CA VAL A 500 -27.92 -34.16 -27.80
C VAL A 500 -26.96 -33.31 -26.97
N PRO A 501 -26.97 -33.42 -25.63
CA PRO A 501 -26.02 -32.68 -24.81
C PRO A 501 -24.60 -33.10 -25.12
N ARG A 502 -23.66 -32.15 -25.06
CA ARG A 502 -22.25 -32.43 -25.35
C ARG A 502 -21.51 -32.85 -24.11
N TYR A 503 -21.90 -32.28 -22.99
CA TYR A 503 -21.27 -32.48 -21.69
C TYR A 503 -22.30 -33.01 -20.71
N LYS A 504 -21.90 -33.97 -19.88
CA LYS A 504 -22.72 -34.52 -18.80
C LYS A 504 -21.93 -34.58 -17.50
N VAL A 505 -22.40 -33.86 -16.49
CA VAL A 505 -21.83 -33.88 -15.14
C VAL A 505 -22.51 -34.96 -14.32
N ILE A 506 -21.73 -35.91 -13.82
CA ILE A 506 -22.22 -37.01 -12.97
C ILE A 506 -22.00 -36.63 -11.52
N ILE A 507 -23.07 -36.67 -10.73
CA ILE A 507 -23.08 -36.26 -9.32
C ILE A 507 -23.52 -37.43 -8.46
N GLN A 508 -22.80 -37.67 -7.37
CA GLN A 508 -23.13 -38.69 -6.37
C GLN A 508 -22.66 -38.20 -5.01
N ALA A 509 -23.43 -38.49 -3.96
CA ALA A 509 -23.11 -38.08 -2.58
C ALA A 509 -22.71 -36.59 -2.45
N GLN A 510 -23.52 -35.70 -3.06
CA GLN A 510 -23.30 -34.25 -3.06
C GLN A 510 -21.95 -33.81 -3.67
N LYS A 511 -21.37 -34.59 -4.59
CA LYS A 511 -20.07 -34.28 -5.22
C LYS A 511 -20.08 -34.60 -6.70
N VAL A 512 -19.31 -33.84 -7.46
CA VAL A 512 -19.03 -34.18 -8.86
C VAL A 512 -18.09 -35.39 -8.91
N GLN A 513 -18.51 -36.45 -9.60
CA GLN A 513 -17.74 -37.69 -9.75
C GLN A 513 -17.04 -37.77 -11.11
N ALA A 514 -17.67 -37.23 -12.16
CA ALA A 514 -17.13 -37.23 -13.51
C ALA A 514 -17.75 -36.11 -14.36
N ILE A 515 -17.00 -35.66 -15.36
CA ILE A 515 -17.53 -34.86 -16.46
C ILE A 515 -17.32 -35.66 -17.73
N LEU A 516 -18.42 -36.11 -18.33
CA LEU A 516 -18.41 -36.90 -19.55
C LEU A 516 -18.56 -35.99 -20.77
N TYR A 517 -17.76 -36.23 -21.79
CA TYR A 517 -17.80 -35.54 -23.07
C TYR A 517 -18.23 -36.49 -24.18
N ASN A 518 -19.28 -36.13 -24.91
CA ASN A 518 -19.72 -36.84 -26.10
C ASN A 518 -18.89 -36.38 -27.32
N GLY A 519 -17.70 -36.96 -27.45
CA GLY A 519 -16.72 -36.63 -28.47
C GLY A 519 -16.88 -37.44 -29.76
N GLN A 520 -16.06 -37.12 -30.76
CA GLN A 520 -16.07 -37.79 -32.06
C GLN A 520 -15.75 -39.31 -31.96
N ASN A 521 -14.95 -39.70 -30.96
CA ASN A 521 -14.53 -41.09 -30.75
C ASN A 521 -15.36 -41.80 -29.68
N GLY A 522 -16.53 -41.26 -29.32
CA GLY A 522 -17.39 -41.74 -28.26
C GLY A 522 -17.23 -40.93 -26.96
N VAL A 523 -17.69 -41.54 -25.86
CA VAL A 523 -17.74 -40.86 -24.57
C VAL A 523 -16.40 -40.93 -23.86
N GLU A 524 -15.93 -39.75 -23.43
CA GLU A 524 -14.65 -39.56 -22.77
C GLU A 524 -14.87 -38.95 -21.38
N ASN A 525 -14.03 -39.33 -20.40
CA ASN A 525 -14.03 -38.70 -19.08
C ASN A 525 -13.01 -37.56 -19.05
N LEU A 526 -13.43 -36.39 -18.61
CA LEU A 526 -12.63 -35.18 -18.58
C LEU A 526 -12.04 -34.92 -17.19
N ASN A 527 -10.86 -34.29 -17.17
CA ASN A 527 -10.21 -33.88 -15.92
C ASN A 527 -10.86 -32.61 -15.38
N PHE A 528 -11.16 -32.57 -14.08
CA PHE A 528 -11.81 -31.42 -13.46
C PHE A 528 -11.37 -31.15 -12.02
N CYS A 529 -11.55 -29.90 -11.59
CA CYS A 529 -11.45 -29.43 -10.20
C CYS A 529 -12.85 -29.04 -9.75
N GLU A 530 -13.32 -29.58 -8.63
CA GLU A 530 -14.52 -29.08 -7.98
C GLU A 530 -14.14 -28.12 -6.85
N ASP A 531 -14.53 -26.85 -7.00
CA ASP A 531 -14.43 -25.86 -5.94
C ASP A 531 -15.80 -25.70 -5.27
N ARG A 532 -15.89 -26.16 -4.02
CA ARG A 532 -17.14 -26.18 -3.25
C ARG A 532 -17.23 -24.97 -2.33
N PHE A 533 -18.37 -24.29 -2.41
CA PHE A 533 -18.66 -23.12 -1.60
C PHE A 533 -19.88 -23.35 -0.72
N ASP A 534 -19.73 -22.99 0.55
CA ASP A 534 -20.82 -22.99 1.52
C ASP A 534 -21.30 -21.57 1.78
N GLN A 535 -22.61 -21.39 1.91
CA GLN A 535 -23.15 -20.14 2.39
C GLN A 535 -22.60 -19.85 3.78
N ASN A 536 -22.33 -18.57 4.10
CA ASN A 536 -21.69 -18.12 5.33
C ASN A 536 -20.21 -18.49 5.49
N SER A 537 -19.58 -19.21 4.56
CA SER A 537 -18.14 -19.48 4.61
C SER A 537 -17.31 -18.19 4.48
N GLN A 538 -16.16 -18.20 5.13
CA GLN A 538 -15.18 -17.12 5.06
C GLN A 538 -14.23 -17.35 3.89
N ASN A 539 -14.10 -16.33 3.05
CA ASN A 539 -13.27 -16.35 1.84
C ASN A 539 -12.38 -15.11 1.79
N GLN A 540 -11.38 -15.15 0.92
CA GLN A 540 -10.45 -14.07 0.67
C GLN A 540 -10.37 -13.72 -0.81
N ILE A 541 -10.10 -12.45 -1.08
CA ILE A 541 -9.68 -11.95 -2.39
C ILE A 541 -8.25 -11.44 -2.23
N ASN A 542 -7.33 -11.93 -3.05
CA ASN A 542 -5.92 -11.59 -2.95
C ASN A 542 -5.65 -10.19 -3.54
N SER A 543 -4.69 -9.46 -2.98
CA SER A 543 -4.34 -8.10 -3.44
C SER A 543 -3.67 -8.04 -4.81
N TYR A 544 -3.01 -9.13 -5.21
CA TYR A 544 -2.43 -9.31 -6.54
C TYR A 544 -3.42 -9.94 -7.53
N ASP A 545 -4.64 -10.22 -7.09
CA ASP A 545 -5.68 -10.69 -7.98
C ASP A 545 -6.16 -9.55 -8.87
N ILE A 546 -6.55 -9.89 -10.08
CA ILE A 546 -7.12 -8.93 -11.02
C ILE A 546 -8.46 -8.36 -10.53
N HIS A 547 -9.15 -9.09 -9.65
CA HIS A 547 -10.38 -8.69 -8.96
C HIS A 547 -10.12 -8.00 -7.61
N ALA A 548 -8.88 -7.60 -7.31
CA ALA A 548 -8.53 -6.97 -6.05
C ALA A 548 -9.42 -5.74 -5.75
N LEU A 549 -9.87 -5.66 -4.50
CA LEU A 549 -10.65 -4.53 -3.95
C LEU A 549 -9.80 -3.66 -3.02
N SER A 550 -8.57 -4.09 -2.72
CA SER A 550 -7.59 -3.39 -1.90
C SER A 550 -6.18 -3.86 -2.30
N GLN A 551 -5.16 -3.06 -1.92
CA GLN A 551 -3.74 -3.43 -2.05
C GLN A 551 -3.30 -4.49 -1.04
N GLN A 552 -4.16 -4.79 -0.08
CA GLN A 552 -4.00 -5.84 0.91
C GLN A 552 -5.08 -6.89 0.70
N GLN A 553 -4.83 -8.08 1.24
CA GLN A 553 -5.80 -9.17 1.17
C GLN A 553 -7.14 -8.74 1.79
N VAL A 554 -8.21 -8.97 1.05
CA VAL A 554 -9.58 -8.67 1.47
C VAL A 554 -10.22 -9.93 2.01
N ILE A 555 -10.97 -9.78 3.10
CA ILE A 555 -11.61 -10.90 3.78
C ILE A 555 -13.10 -10.66 3.76
N CYS A 556 -13.84 -11.68 3.36
CA CYS A 556 -15.28 -11.59 3.15
C CYS A 556 -16.00 -12.85 3.63
N LYS A 557 -17.31 -12.70 3.83
CA LYS A 557 -18.22 -13.80 4.15
C LYS A 557 -19.23 -13.96 3.03
N ILE A 558 -19.46 -15.18 2.57
CA ILE A 558 -20.50 -15.45 1.57
C ILE A 558 -21.87 -15.16 2.16
N ALA A 559 -22.58 -14.21 1.55
CA ALA A 559 -23.95 -13.85 1.90
C ALA A 559 -24.96 -14.75 1.19
N LYS A 560 -24.78 -14.96 -0.12
CA LYS A 560 -25.65 -15.79 -0.96
C LYS A 560 -24.87 -16.37 -2.13
N ILE A 561 -25.15 -17.63 -2.45
CA ILE A 561 -24.68 -18.31 -3.67
C ILE A 561 -25.88 -18.38 -4.62
N PRO A 562 -25.75 -17.97 -5.90
CA PRO A 562 -26.84 -18.02 -6.84
C PRO A 562 -27.17 -19.46 -7.23
N LEU A 563 -28.44 -19.71 -7.56
CA LEU A 563 -28.86 -20.95 -8.18
C LEU A 563 -28.54 -20.95 -9.69
N GLY A 564 -27.96 -22.05 -10.16
CA GLY A 564 -27.63 -22.31 -11.56
C GLY A 564 -28.30 -23.60 -12.05
N LEU A 565 -27.49 -24.60 -12.43
CA LEU A 565 -27.95 -25.93 -12.77
C LEU A 565 -28.05 -26.81 -11.52
N ILE A 566 -29.29 -27.11 -11.11
CA ILE A 566 -29.58 -27.95 -9.95
C ILE A 566 -29.74 -29.39 -10.42
N ALA A 567 -28.85 -30.26 -9.96
CA ALA A 567 -28.97 -31.70 -10.12
C ALA A 567 -29.67 -32.29 -8.90
N ILE A 568 -30.77 -33.00 -9.11
CA ILE A 568 -31.62 -33.54 -8.05
C ILE A 568 -31.67 -35.06 -8.19
N GLN A 569 -31.50 -35.78 -7.08
CA GLN A 569 -31.63 -37.22 -7.06
C GLN A 569 -33.02 -37.67 -7.55
N ASP A 570 -33.05 -38.64 -8.47
CA ASP A 570 -34.27 -39.23 -9.07
C ASP A 570 -35.22 -38.23 -9.76
N GLN A 571 -34.73 -37.03 -10.13
CA GLN A 571 -35.49 -36.03 -10.88
C GLN A 571 -34.66 -35.43 -12.03
N PRO A 572 -35.31 -34.90 -13.09
CA PRO A 572 -34.62 -34.10 -14.10
C PRO A 572 -33.93 -32.89 -13.46
N ASN A 573 -32.77 -32.53 -13.98
CA ASN A 573 -32.07 -31.32 -13.56
C ASN A 573 -32.87 -30.06 -13.92
N GLN A 574 -32.71 -29.02 -13.12
CA GLN A 574 -33.40 -27.75 -13.30
C GLN A 574 -32.38 -26.65 -13.60
N LEU A 575 -32.64 -25.86 -14.63
CA LEU A 575 -31.87 -24.67 -14.94
C LEU A 575 -32.55 -23.46 -14.32
N ILE A 576 -31.86 -22.78 -13.41
CA ILE A 576 -32.28 -21.53 -12.80
C ILE A 576 -31.22 -20.48 -13.14
N ASN A 577 -31.65 -19.30 -13.58
CA ASN A 577 -30.77 -18.16 -13.77
C ASN A 577 -31.13 -17.13 -12.71
N GLU A 578 -30.37 -17.13 -11.62
CA GLU A 578 -30.57 -16.19 -10.52
C GLU A 578 -29.59 -15.02 -10.61
N ASP A 579 -30.13 -13.80 -10.62
CA ASP A 579 -29.33 -12.58 -10.60
C ASP A 579 -28.74 -12.31 -9.20
N PRO A 580 -27.52 -11.74 -9.13
CA PRO A 580 -26.91 -11.31 -7.87
C PRO A 580 -27.76 -10.23 -7.19
N LEU A 581 -27.85 -10.28 -5.85
CA LEU A 581 -28.59 -9.27 -5.08
C LEU A 581 -27.77 -7.99 -4.88
N PHE A 582 -26.45 -8.13 -4.78
CA PHE A 582 -25.55 -7.02 -4.51
C PHE A 582 -24.98 -6.43 -5.79
N ARG A 583 -24.42 -5.22 -5.66
CA ARG A 583 -23.77 -4.54 -6.79
C ARG A 583 -22.56 -5.32 -7.25
N LEU A 584 -22.42 -5.47 -8.57
CA LEU A 584 -21.28 -6.15 -9.17
C LEU A 584 -20.01 -5.31 -9.05
N SER A 585 -18.93 -5.96 -8.66
CA SER A 585 -17.61 -5.34 -8.45
C SER A 585 -16.66 -5.50 -9.64
N SER A 586 -16.81 -6.57 -10.42
CA SER A 586 -16.00 -6.90 -11.60
C SER A 586 -16.69 -7.97 -12.45
N PHE A 587 -15.96 -8.69 -13.30
CA PHE A 587 -16.46 -9.77 -14.17
C PHE A 587 -15.52 -10.95 -14.19
N CYS A 588 -16.02 -12.15 -14.49
CA CYS A 588 -15.15 -13.32 -14.68
C CYS A 588 -14.22 -13.09 -15.88
N ARG A 589 -12.90 -13.10 -15.62
CA ARG A 589 -11.85 -12.84 -16.63
C ARG A 589 -11.24 -14.11 -17.22
N GLU A 590 -11.64 -15.27 -16.72
CA GLU A 590 -11.26 -16.56 -17.31
C GLU A 590 -12.03 -16.80 -18.61
N ARG A 591 -11.48 -17.65 -19.50
CA ARG A 591 -12.20 -18.07 -20.70
C ARG A 591 -13.23 -19.14 -20.35
N PHE A 592 -14.46 -18.94 -20.77
CA PHE A 592 -15.50 -19.94 -20.63
C PHE A 592 -16.49 -19.90 -21.81
N HIS A 593 -17.03 -21.07 -22.14
CA HIS A 593 -17.99 -21.28 -23.22
C HIS A 593 -19.43 -20.99 -22.81
N PHE A 594 -19.74 -21.09 -21.51
CA PHE A 594 -21.11 -21.01 -21.00
C PHE A 594 -21.41 -19.63 -20.37
N ASP A 595 -21.86 -18.68 -21.19
CA ASP A 595 -22.24 -17.33 -20.72
C ASP A 595 -23.50 -17.30 -19.84
N GLN A 596 -24.27 -18.39 -19.80
CA GLN A 596 -25.55 -18.46 -19.09
C GLN A 596 -25.40 -18.43 -17.56
N TRP A 597 -24.23 -18.80 -17.04
CA TRP A 597 -23.93 -18.77 -15.61
C TRP A 597 -22.81 -17.78 -15.35
N PRO A 598 -23.13 -16.52 -15.05
CA PRO A 598 -22.12 -15.48 -14.92
C PRO A 598 -21.23 -15.65 -13.67
N GLY A 599 -21.59 -16.57 -12.77
CA GLY A 599 -20.71 -17.06 -11.70
C GLY A 599 -20.46 -16.05 -10.59
N TYR A 600 -21.45 -15.24 -10.23
CA TYR A 600 -21.32 -14.23 -9.19
C TYR A 600 -21.82 -14.69 -7.83
N ILE A 601 -21.03 -14.48 -6.79
CA ILE A 601 -21.43 -14.75 -5.40
C ILE A 601 -21.59 -13.41 -4.67
N ASP A 602 -22.69 -13.27 -3.93
CA ASP A 602 -22.91 -12.13 -3.05
C ASP A 602 -22.07 -12.30 -1.77
N ILE A 603 -21.23 -11.33 -1.47
CA ILE A 603 -20.34 -11.32 -0.32
C ILE A 603 -20.54 -10.07 0.56
N ASN A 604 -20.27 -10.26 1.84
CA ASN A 604 -20.09 -9.19 2.82
C ASN A 604 -18.60 -9.06 3.11
N VAL A 605 -17.97 -7.98 2.65
CA VAL A 605 -16.57 -7.67 2.97
C VAL A 605 -16.48 -7.27 4.43
N LYS A 606 -15.59 -7.96 5.17
CA LYS A 606 -15.36 -7.78 6.60
C LYS A 606 -14.10 -6.98 6.91
N SER A 607 -13.09 -7.08 6.05
CA SER A 607 -11.79 -6.40 6.22
C SER A 607 -11.17 -6.13 4.86
N LEU A 608 -10.49 -4.99 4.73
CA LEU A 608 -9.74 -4.58 3.53
C LEU A 608 -8.21 -4.64 3.75
N ASN A 609 -7.75 -5.14 4.90
CA ASN A 609 -6.36 -5.01 5.35
C ASN A 609 -5.78 -6.27 6.02
N GLU A 610 -5.94 -7.45 5.41
CA GLU A 610 -5.36 -8.72 5.91
C GLU A 610 -5.83 -9.09 7.34
N ASN A 611 -7.08 -8.79 7.70
CA ASN A 611 -7.62 -8.99 9.05
C ASN A 611 -6.87 -8.21 10.15
N LYS A 612 -6.31 -7.03 9.84
CA LYS A 612 -5.76 -6.13 10.87
C LYS A 612 -6.87 -5.35 11.58
N SER A 613 -7.90 -4.94 10.85
CA SER A 613 -9.12 -4.33 11.39
C SER A 613 -10.38 -4.87 10.72
N LEU A 614 -11.50 -4.75 11.43
CA LEU A 614 -12.83 -4.98 10.90
C LEU A 614 -13.41 -3.67 10.38
N LEU A 615 -14.12 -3.75 9.27
CA LEU A 615 -14.97 -2.65 8.82
C LEU A 615 -16.09 -2.44 9.84
N LEU A 616 -16.41 -1.17 10.11
CA LEU A 616 -17.54 -0.82 10.96
C LEU A 616 -18.86 -1.32 10.35
N ASN A 617 -18.97 -1.19 9.02
CA ASN A 617 -20.10 -1.67 8.24
C ASN A 617 -19.61 -2.55 7.07
N ASP A 618 -20.26 -3.69 6.85
CA ASP A 618 -19.90 -4.63 5.78
C ASP A 618 -20.10 -4.02 4.39
N ILE A 619 -19.12 -4.09 3.50
CA ILE A 619 -19.34 -3.71 2.09
C ILE A 619 -20.00 -4.89 1.37
N LYS A 620 -21.19 -4.65 0.81
CA LYS A 620 -22.00 -5.64 0.09
C LYS A 620 -21.68 -5.60 -1.40
N LEU A 621 -21.08 -6.67 -1.92
CA LEU A 621 -20.65 -6.78 -3.32
C LEU A 621 -21.00 -8.15 -3.88
N ALA A 622 -21.27 -8.21 -5.18
CA ALA A 622 -21.24 -9.43 -5.95
C ALA A 622 -19.88 -9.53 -6.67
N VAL A 623 -19.18 -10.63 -6.48
CA VAL A 623 -17.84 -10.89 -7.04
C VAL A 623 -17.88 -12.16 -7.89
N PRO A 624 -17.09 -12.24 -8.98
CA PRO A 624 -16.97 -13.49 -9.72
C PRO A 624 -16.34 -14.55 -8.80
N VAL A 625 -16.87 -15.78 -8.82
CA VAL A 625 -16.44 -16.85 -7.92
C VAL A 625 -14.95 -17.18 -8.08
N CYS A 626 -14.41 -17.00 -9.28
CA CYS A 626 -12.99 -17.19 -9.58
C CYS A 626 -12.06 -16.23 -8.82
N ALA A 627 -12.59 -15.13 -8.26
CA ALA A 627 -11.83 -14.22 -7.39
C ALA A 627 -11.68 -14.74 -5.96
N LEU A 628 -12.52 -15.68 -5.54
CA LEU A 628 -12.60 -16.14 -4.16
C LEU A 628 -11.65 -17.31 -3.92
N LYS A 629 -10.95 -17.26 -2.79
CA LYS A 629 -10.18 -18.37 -2.25
C LYS A 629 -10.59 -18.64 -0.81
N LEU A 630 -10.44 -19.87 -0.35
CA LEU A 630 -10.63 -20.20 1.06
C LEU A 630 -9.61 -19.45 1.92
N VAL A 631 -10.07 -18.90 3.04
CA VAL A 631 -9.19 -18.23 4.00
C VAL A 631 -8.31 -19.27 4.69
N GLY A 632 -7.00 -19.02 4.73
CA GLY A 632 -6.07 -19.86 5.50
C GLY A 632 -6.40 -19.89 7.00
N PHE A 633 -6.05 -20.97 7.69
CA PHE A 633 -6.40 -21.21 9.09
C PHE A 633 -6.07 -20.03 10.02
N ASP A 634 -4.86 -19.45 9.91
CA ASP A 634 -4.41 -18.35 10.77
C ASP A 634 -5.26 -17.08 10.61
N ALA A 635 -5.68 -16.79 9.38
CA ALA A 635 -6.52 -15.64 9.08
C ALA A 635 -7.95 -15.83 9.62
N GLN A 636 -8.48 -17.06 9.61
CA GLN A 636 -9.78 -17.37 10.24
C GLN A 636 -9.73 -17.16 11.77
N GLU A 637 -8.67 -17.63 12.42
CA GLU A 637 -8.49 -17.46 13.87
C GLU A 637 -8.32 -16.00 14.29
N ASN A 638 -7.55 -15.21 13.52
CA ASN A 638 -7.41 -13.78 13.79
C ASN A 638 -8.74 -13.02 13.63
N LEU A 639 -9.52 -13.36 12.60
CA LEU A 639 -10.84 -12.76 12.40
C LEU A 639 -11.80 -13.07 13.56
N LYS A 640 -11.83 -14.32 14.04
CA LYS A 640 -12.62 -14.70 15.22
C LYS A 640 -12.25 -13.86 16.44
N LYS A 641 -10.95 -13.67 16.71
CA LYS A 641 -10.47 -12.84 17.82
C LYS A 641 -10.92 -11.39 17.68
N LEU A 642 -10.83 -10.81 16.49
CA LEU A 642 -11.30 -9.44 16.23
C LEU A 642 -12.82 -9.31 16.43
N MET A 643 -13.60 -10.28 15.95
CA MET A 643 -15.05 -10.28 16.12
C MET A 643 -15.47 -10.40 17.59
N GLN A 644 -14.75 -11.21 18.39
CA GLN A 644 -15.00 -11.33 19.83
C GLN A 644 -14.67 -10.03 20.57
N LYS A 645 -13.57 -9.35 20.19
CA LYS A 645 -13.16 -8.08 20.80
C LYS A 645 -14.16 -6.95 20.55
N ASN A 646 -14.81 -6.92 19.38
CA ASN A 646 -15.83 -5.90 19.06
C ASN A 646 -17.21 -6.16 19.71
N GLN A 647 -17.42 -7.32 20.33
CA GLN A 647 -18.67 -7.65 21.06
C GLN A 647 -18.57 -7.37 22.57
N GLN A 648 -17.39 -7.02 23.06
CA GLN A 648 -17.11 -6.58 24.43
C GLN A 648 -17.06 -5.05 24.47
#